data_AF-A0A261C2U7-F1
#
_entry.id   AF-A0A261C2U7-F1
#
_cell.length_a   1.000
_cell.length_b   1.000
_cell.length_c   1.000
_cell.angle_alpha   90.00
_cell.angle_beta   90.00
_cell.angle_gamma   90.00
#
_symmetry.space_group_name_H-M   'P 1'
#
loop_
_entity.id
_entity.type
_entity.pdbx_description
1 polymer ?
#
loop_
_entity_poly.entity_id
_entity_poly.type
_entity_poly.pdbx_seq_one_letter_code
_entity_poly.pdbx_strand_id
1 'polypeptide(L)'
;MVKTLRMLAELKVTQYIFENKYKNLDFKLNESLSNWAYDIMRKWSIRYENAEQITQKLEITAMIFAKGEFNQENFNIARAQRLRRVTIIDLFAATQFLTRNEENKTTADIVRLLKEIINDEHEPTLKTLRIYGNGLKFQEDWIKTISCMAPSITSLSLPCCSISSLEFTKLCFNFATLRKLDISWSGVKKLNGIWFLHNLEVLDMTCLEFEKGEDVMDLFELKKLRVLKITGCNKVLPELRLLDCSCNVIDSNKLELLVRTHAKLEMVVLFDRTIELLTVENISCCIKSANYFLKSTDVNNNFIRQIFSELHSYMKNSETSDTDFKVCCMFYISVIKKWNWSWLRVCAFHNLQIIRSRPYLFDFYEKQDLVQVILISMPLYKESEPSSMSIHASAWYILDGQEFYKNSNDTIAAICEEAAMVVMSCNDLQSNTPSFCVHLIHKSLRSIKPEPSSLLIGNHYLKMKLINGVMSYATTTSMSYDQIFTIIKSICILTYHDRDNCSSEHSMFAAKKFIGSVVGLVDHFCEEWMRNILMYLINHYISNIDVSVFKKIFEENCAKVFLPILLDRQSGEQEHVIFYLLAIMKKSEARNSVNENEYCIKSEIKEIQKSIESFERIEGTDHMEVFRWLCRTSESKDVIKWARWCLKTSGLELLEGEEKEEYGEVNKSNEHEQEKDEQPDAKRRRVE
;
A
#
# COMPACT_ATOMS: atom_id res chain seq x y z
N MET A 1 26.45 -13.83 25.18
CA MET A 1 25.11 -13.25 25.40
C MET A 1 25.16 -12.42 26.67
N VAL A 2 24.98 -11.09 26.60
CA VAL A 2 25.09 -10.18 27.75
C VAL A 2 23.78 -10.25 28.56
N LYS A 3 23.85 -10.52 29.87
CA LYS A 3 22.66 -10.54 30.74
C LYS A 3 22.13 -9.11 30.92
N THR A 4 20.83 -8.92 30.77
CA THR A 4 20.19 -7.61 30.96
C THR A 4 20.23 -7.19 32.43
N LEU A 5 20.16 -5.87 32.70
CA LEU A 5 20.08 -5.34 34.06
C LEU A 5 18.92 -5.95 34.86
N ARG A 6 17.78 -6.17 34.19
CA ARG A 6 16.60 -6.84 34.75
C ARG A 6 16.92 -8.25 35.23
N MET A 7 17.56 -9.07 34.41
CA MET A 7 17.94 -10.45 34.80
C MET A 7 18.92 -10.47 35.99
N LEU A 8 19.83 -9.49 36.06
CA LEU A 8 20.75 -9.36 37.18
C LEU A 8 20.01 -8.97 38.47
N ALA A 9 19.04 -8.07 38.40
CA ALA A 9 18.21 -7.69 39.53
C ALA A 9 17.33 -8.86 40.02
N GLU A 10 16.65 -9.55 39.11
CA GLU A 10 15.82 -10.73 39.43
C GLU A 10 16.65 -11.83 40.09
N LEU A 11 17.86 -12.09 39.58
CA LEU A 11 18.80 -13.05 40.18
C LEU A 11 19.23 -12.62 41.59
N LYS A 12 19.45 -11.31 41.80
CA LYS A 12 19.87 -10.79 43.10
C LYS A 12 18.76 -10.89 44.14
N VAL A 13 17.52 -10.58 43.75
CA VAL A 13 16.33 -10.76 44.59
C VAL A 13 16.17 -12.24 44.95
N THR A 14 16.30 -13.13 43.97
CA THR A 14 16.25 -14.59 44.19
C THR A 14 17.31 -15.05 45.19
N GLN A 15 18.55 -14.57 45.03
CA GLN A 15 19.64 -14.86 45.96
C GLN A 15 19.32 -14.37 47.38
N TYR A 16 18.77 -13.17 47.54
CA TYR A 16 18.47 -12.60 48.85
C TYR A 16 17.29 -13.28 49.54
N ILE A 17 16.30 -13.76 48.80
CA ILE A 17 15.25 -14.63 49.36
C ILE A 17 15.87 -15.95 49.84
N PHE A 18 16.70 -16.59 49.00
CA PHE A 18 17.33 -17.88 49.34
C PHE A 18 18.31 -17.80 50.52
N GLU A 19 19.02 -16.67 50.66
CA GLU A 19 19.91 -16.36 51.78
C GLU A 19 19.17 -15.80 53.01
N ASN A 20 17.84 -15.79 53.01
CA ASN A 20 16.98 -15.26 54.09
C ASN A 20 17.24 -13.78 54.46
N LYS A 21 17.85 -12.99 53.57
CA LYS A 21 18.13 -11.57 53.79
C LYS A 21 16.86 -10.72 53.85
N TYR A 22 15.76 -11.25 53.33
CA TYR A 22 14.45 -10.60 53.31
C TYR A 22 13.47 -11.15 54.35
N LYS A 23 13.92 -11.91 55.36
CA LYS A 23 13.04 -12.55 56.35
C LYS A 23 12.09 -11.57 57.07
N ASN A 24 12.52 -10.33 57.27
CA ASN A 24 11.77 -9.30 58.00
C ASN A 24 10.94 -8.38 57.10
N LEU A 25 10.96 -8.57 55.77
CA LEU A 25 10.23 -7.73 54.82
C LEU A 25 8.97 -8.45 54.38
N ASP A 26 7.80 -7.82 54.54
CA ASP A 26 6.56 -8.40 54.05
C ASP A 26 6.31 -8.02 52.59
N PHE A 27 6.41 -9.00 51.71
CA PHE A 27 6.08 -8.89 50.29
C PHE A 27 5.89 -10.29 49.70
N LYS A 28 5.20 -10.35 48.56
CA LYS A 28 5.15 -11.52 47.69
C LYS A 28 5.56 -11.15 46.29
N LEU A 29 6.33 -12.02 45.65
CA LEU A 29 6.59 -11.92 44.22
C LEU A 29 5.36 -12.38 43.44
N ASN A 30 5.13 -11.78 42.27
CA ASN A 30 4.08 -12.23 41.38
C ASN A 30 4.39 -13.62 40.79
N GLU A 31 3.35 -14.32 40.32
CA GLU A 31 3.41 -15.67 39.74
C GLU A 31 4.59 -15.87 38.76
N SER A 32 4.82 -14.94 37.84
CA SER A 32 5.88 -15.08 36.82
C SER A 32 7.28 -15.07 37.44
N LEU A 33 7.55 -14.11 38.34
CA LEU A 33 8.84 -14.00 39.01
C LEU A 33 9.03 -15.11 40.03
N SER A 34 7.98 -15.55 40.71
CA SER A 34 8.01 -16.64 41.68
C SER A 34 8.42 -17.97 41.06
N ASN A 35 7.79 -18.37 39.95
CA ASN A 35 8.15 -19.61 39.27
C ASN A 35 9.59 -19.56 38.73
N TRP A 36 10.01 -18.42 38.18
CA TRP A 36 11.39 -18.23 37.70
C TRP A 36 12.42 -18.31 38.85
N ALA A 37 12.15 -17.63 39.96
CA ALA A 37 13.01 -17.64 41.15
C ALA A 37 13.12 -19.04 41.73
N TYR A 38 11.99 -19.76 41.86
CA TYR A 38 11.95 -21.13 42.33
C TYR A 38 12.78 -22.08 41.45
N ASP A 39 12.68 -21.95 40.12
CA ASP A 39 13.47 -22.75 39.17
C ASP A 39 15.00 -22.52 39.25
N ILE A 40 15.42 -21.38 39.80
CA ILE A 40 16.82 -21.13 40.12
C ILE A 40 17.17 -21.70 41.49
N MET A 41 16.36 -21.42 42.51
CA MET A 41 16.61 -21.84 43.90
C MET A 41 16.72 -23.35 44.04
N ARG A 42 15.93 -24.12 43.29
CA ARG A 42 16.04 -25.58 43.26
C ARG A 42 17.43 -26.09 42.85
N LYS A 43 18.16 -25.34 42.00
CA LYS A 43 19.53 -25.68 41.58
C LYS A 43 20.56 -25.40 42.67
N TRP A 44 20.20 -24.61 43.68
CA TRP A 44 21.02 -24.30 44.84
C TRP A 44 20.78 -25.25 46.02
N SER A 45 19.89 -26.23 45.85
CA SER A 45 19.44 -27.18 46.88
C SER A 45 18.72 -26.50 48.04
N ILE A 46 17.39 -26.54 47.99
CA ILE A 46 16.51 -26.03 49.04
C ILE A 46 16.75 -26.80 50.35
N ARG A 47 16.75 -26.08 51.47
CA ARG A 47 16.96 -26.62 52.82
C ARG A 47 15.88 -26.11 53.76
N TYR A 48 15.73 -26.74 54.91
CA TYR A 48 14.77 -26.33 55.94
C TYR A 48 14.83 -24.82 56.24
N GLU A 49 16.05 -24.28 56.35
CA GLU A 49 16.30 -22.87 56.70
C GLU A 49 15.69 -21.87 55.71
N ASN A 50 15.54 -22.21 54.43
CA ASN A 50 15.02 -21.30 53.40
C ASN A 50 13.64 -21.68 52.88
N ALA A 51 13.15 -22.89 53.16
CA ALA A 51 11.83 -23.36 52.74
C ALA A 51 10.68 -22.47 53.23
N GLU A 52 10.79 -21.93 54.46
CA GLU A 52 9.79 -21.01 55.01
C GLU A 52 9.73 -19.69 54.23
N GLN A 53 10.89 -19.10 53.92
CA GLN A 53 10.95 -17.86 53.13
C GLN A 53 10.44 -18.08 51.71
N ILE A 54 10.78 -19.21 51.09
CA ILE A 54 10.26 -19.58 49.76
C ILE A 54 8.72 -19.66 49.81
N THR A 55 8.18 -20.31 50.84
CA THR A 55 6.74 -20.48 51.03
C THR A 55 6.01 -19.14 51.24
N GLN A 56 6.59 -18.25 52.03
CA GLN A 56 5.96 -16.96 52.36
C GLN A 56 6.08 -15.93 51.24
N LYS A 57 7.20 -15.90 50.51
CA LYS A 57 7.53 -14.83 49.54
C LYS A 57 7.17 -15.18 48.09
N LEU A 58 6.96 -16.46 47.77
CA LEU A 58 6.68 -16.89 46.40
C LEU A 58 5.22 -17.35 46.23
N GLU A 59 4.66 -17.04 45.06
CA GLU A 59 3.40 -17.58 44.54
C GLU A 59 3.71 -18.62 43.44
N ILE A 60 4.06 -19.83 43.87
CA ILE A 60 4.48 -20.91 42.98
C ILE A 60 3.23 -21.60 42.42
N THR A 61 3.14 -21.71 41.09
CA THR A 61 2.01 -22.36 40.42
C THR A 61 2.43 -23.59 39.62
N ALA A 62 3.73 -23.82 39.47
CA ALA A 62 4.30 -24.98 38.80
C ALA A 62 5.49 -25.56 39.58
N MET A 63 5.49 -26.88 39.78
CA MET A 63 6.60 -27.58 40.41
C MET A 63 7.00 -28.83 39.63
N ILE A 64 8.30 -29.14 39.68
CA ILE A 64 8.92 -30.27 38.99
C ILE A 64 9.72 -31.09 40.00
N PHE A 65 9.35 -32.34 40.18
CA PHE A 65 10.01 -33.30 41.05
C PHE A 65 10.92 -34.23 40.22
N ALA A 66 12.22 -34.13 40.49
CA ALA A 66 13.27 -34.95 39.89
C ALA A 66 14.16 -35.55 41.00
N LYS A 67 15.24 -36.23 40.63
CA LYS A 67 16.18 -36.80 41.60
C LYS A 67 16.68 -35.75 42.60
N GLY A 68 16.52 -36.03 43.89
CA GLY A 68 16.89 -35.12 44.99
C GLY A 68 15.79 -34.17 45.47
N GLU A 69 14.67 -34.08 44.74
CA GLU A 69 13.58 -33.14 45.05
C GLU A 69 12.46 -33.77 45.90
N PHE A 70 12.49 -35.10 46.10
CA PHE A 70 11.52 -35.82 46.93
C PHE A 70 11.91 -35.76 48.41
N ASN A 71 11.82 -34.58 49.00
CA ASN A 71 12.16 -34.30 50.39
C ASN A 71 11.04 -33.50 51.09
N GLN A 72 11.08 -33.45 52.43
CA GLN A 72 10.01 -32.83 53.22
C GLN A 72 9.88 -31.33 52.96
N GLU A 73 10.99 -30.64 52.72
CA GLU A 73 11.02 -29.21 52.43
C GLU A 73 10.24 -28.87 51.17
N ASN A 74 10.46 -29.61 50.08
CA ASN A 74 9.74 -29.43 48.83
C ASN A 74 8.26 -29.83 48.94
N PHE A 75 7.92 -30.85 49.73
CA PHE A 75 6.50 -31.17 50.00
C PHE A 75 5.80 -30.09 50.80
N ASN A 76 6.48 -29.51 51.80
CA ASN A 76 5.94 -28.39 52.58
C ASN A 76 5.72 -27.16 51.70
N ILE A 77 6.68 -26.85 50.81
CA ILE A 77 6.52 -25.78 49.82
C ILE A 77 5.33 -26.10 48.91
N ALA A 78 5.23 -27.31 48.36
CA ALA A 78 4.15 -27.68 47.45
C ALA A 78 2.76 -27.53 48.09
N ARG A 79 2.58 -28.03 49.31
CA ARG A 79 1.33 -27.94 50.06
C ARG A 79 0.92 -26.52 50.38
N ALA A 80 1.88 -25.64 50.61
CA ALA A 80 1.57 -24.24 50.90
C ALA A 80 1.17 -23.41 49.67
N GLN A 81 1.18 -24.03 48.47
CA GLN A 81 1.03 -23.34 47.19
C GLN A 81 -0.21 -23.81 46.42
N ARG A 82 -0.71 -22.98 45.51
CA ARG A 82 -1.87 -23.28 44.65
C ARG A 82 -1.41 -23.80 43.29
N LEU A 83 -0.91 -25.03 43.29
CA LEU A 83 -0.28 -25.62 42.10
C LEU A 83 -1.28 -25.87 40.98
N ARG A 84 -1.00 -25.27 39.82
CA ARG A 84 -1.72 -25.51 38.56
C ARG A 84 -1.04 -26.57 37.70
N ARG A 85 0.27 -26.78 37.89
CA ARG A 85 1.07 -27.73 37.12
C ARG A 85 2.02 -28.53 38.01
N VAL A 86 1.97 -29.84 37.92
CA VAL A 86 2.91 -30.74 38.60
C VAL A 86 3.55 -31.66 37.57
N THR A 87 4.88 -31.77 37.61
CA THR A 87 5.64 -32.71 36.78
C THR A 87 6.51 -33.60 37.64
N ILE A 88 6.43 -34.91 37.45
CA ILE A 88 7.26 -35.92 38.10
C ILE A 88 8.11 -36.57 37.00
N ILE A 89 9.42 -36.34 37.02
CA ILE A 89 10.35 -36.75 35.95
C ILE A 89 11.03 -38.08 36.28
N ASP A 90 11.39 -38.30 37.55
CA ASP A 90 12.15 -39.48 37.98
C ASP A 90 11.49 -40.12 39.20
N LEU A 91 10.43 -40.89 38.95
CA LEU A 91 9.68 -41.56 40.01
C LEU A 91 10.53 -42.61 40.77
N PHE A 92 11.62 -43.14 40.17
CA PHE A 92 12.54 -44.05 40.85
C PHE A 92 13.31 -43.37 41.99
N ALA A 93 13.51 -42.06 41.93
CA ALA A 93 14.15 -41.30 42.99
C ALA A 93 13.25 -41.11 44.22
N ALA A 94 11.94 -41.36 44.11
CA ALA A 94 10.96 -41.22 45.18
C ALA A 94 10.88 -42.49 46.04
N THR A 95 12.02 -43.00 46.52
CA THR A 95 12.17 -44.35 47.10
C THR A 95 11.22 -44.65 48.26
N GLN A 96 10.85 -43.64 49.06
CA GLN A 96 9.89 -43.75 50.15
C GLN A 96 8.44 -44.05 49.73
N PHE A 97 8.13 -43.94 48.43
CA PHE A 97 6.84 -44.30 47.84
C PHE A 97 6.92 -45.55 46.96
N LEU A 98 8.06 -46.25 46.99
CA LEU A 98 8.26 -47.48 46.22
C LEU A 98 8.20 -48.70 47.12
N THR A 99 7.51 -49.74 46.65
CA THR A 99 7.48 -51.06 47.28
C THR A 99 7.98 -52.11 46.31
N ARG A 100 8.78 -53.06 46.79
CA ARG A 100 9.23 -54.22 46.01
C ARG A 100 8.45 -55.45 46.44
N ASN A 101 7.91 -56.19 45.48
CA ASN A 101 7.30 -57.48 45.76
C ASN A 101 8.34 -58.62 45.71
N GLU A 102 7.93 -59.83 46.09
CA GLU A 102 8.77 -61.04 46.12
C GLU A 102 9.37 -61.41 44.74
N GLU A 103 8.76 -60.92 43.65
CA GLU A 103 9.23 -61.12 42.27
C GLU A 103 10.17 -59.99 41.77
N ASN A 104 10.72 -59.17 42.66
CA ASN A 104 11.54 -57.99 42.35
C ASN A 104 10.86 -56.92 41.47
N LYS A 105 9.53 -56.94 41.33
CA LYS A 105 8.77 -55.89 40.64
C LYS A 105 8.57 -54.71 41.58
N THR A 106 8.89 -53.51 41.11
CA THR A 106 8.74 -52.27 41.88
C THR A 106 7.39 -51.61 41.56
N THR A 107 6.62 -51.30 42.60
CA THR A 107 5.32 -50.63 42.53
C THR A 107 5.41 -49.27 43.21
N ALA A 108 4.89 -48.23 42.56
CA ALA A 108 4.86 -46.87 43.09
C ALA A 108 3.49 -46.52 43.67
N ASP A 109 3.47 -46.02 44.90
CA ASP A 109 2.29 -45.42 45.53
C ASP A 109 2.18 -43.95 45.10
N ILE A 110 1.75 -43.75 43.85
CA ILE A 110 1.59 -42.43 43.25
C ILE A 110 0.50 -41.59 43.94
N VAL A 111 -0.51 -42.25 44.52
CA VAL A 111 -1.58 -41.58 45.25
C VAL A 111 -1.02 -40.94 46.51
N ARG A 112 -0.26 -41.69 47.31
CA ARG A 112 0.39 -41.16 48.52
C ARG A 112 1.36 -40.03 48.17
N LEU A 113 2.16 -40.18 47.11
CA LEU A 113 3.05 -39.11 46.65
C LEU A 113 2.27 -37.84 46.28
N LEU A 114 1.17 -37.95 45.53
CA LEU A 114 0.39 -36.79 45.14
C LEU A 114 -0.32 -36.14 46.34
N LYS A 115 -0.71 -36.90 47.38
CA LYS A 115 -1.21 -36.32 48.65
C LYS A 115 -0.14 -35.53 49.42
N GLU A 116 1.14 -35.80 49.19
CA GLU A 116 2.23 -34.99 49.74
C GLU A 116 2.47 -33.69 48.96
N ILE A 117 1.97 -33.60 47.72
CA ILE A 117 2.23 -32.48 46.80
C ILE A 117 1.00 -31.57 46.65
N ILE A 118 -0.18 -32.17 46.50
CA ILE A 118 -1.44 -31.47 46.26
C ILE A 118 -2.03 -31.10 47.62
N ASN A 119 -2.42 -29.84 47.75
CA ASN A 119 -3.15 -29.36 48.91
C ASN A 119 -4.66 -29.54 48.69
N ASP A 120 -5.29 -30.33 49.57
CA ASP A 120 -6.73 -30.64 49.53
C ASP A 120 -7.60 -29.54 50.24
N GLU A 121 -6.99 -28.52 50.84
CA GLU A 121 -7.70 -27.48 51.63
C GLU A 121 -8.35 -26.37 50.78
N HIS A 122 -8.13 -26.35 49.46
CA HIS A 122 -8.62 -25.29 48.55
C HIS A 122 -9.25 -25.87 47.27
N GLU A 123 -10.08 -25.06 46.60
CA GLU A 123 -10.73 -25.39 45.32
C GLU A 123 -9.73 -26.06 44.34
N PRO A 124 -10.11 -27.15 43.65
CA PRO A 124 -9.18 -27.92 42.83
C PRO A 124 -8.59 -27.07 41.69
N THR A 125 -7.35 -26.63 41.87
CA THR A 125 -6.65 -25.73 40.94
C THR A 125 -5.73 -26.43 39.95
N LEU A 126 -5.40 -27.71 40.18
CA LEU A 126 -4.49 -28.48 39.33
C LEU A 126 -5.11 -28.70 37.95
N LYS A 127 -4.46 -28.15 36.91
CA LYS A 127 -4.91 -28.27 35.50
C LYS A 127 -4.03 -29.20 34.68
N THR A 128 -2.74 -29.30 35.02
CA THR A 128 -1.77 -30.14 34.31
C THR A 128 -1.04 -31.06 35.26
N LEU A 129 -1.10 -32.36 34.98
CA LEU A 129 -0.34 -33.38 35.70
C LEU A 129 0.50 -34.18 34.70
N ARG A 130 1.80 -34.26 34.96
CA ARG A 130 2.73 -35.08 34.19
C ARG A 130 3.47 -36.05 35.10
N ILE A 131 3.42 -37.34 34.76
CA ILE A 131 4.05 -38.42 35.51
C ILE A 131 4.85 -39.27 34.52
N TYR A 132 6.17 -39.25 34.68
CA TYR A 132 7.04 -40.13 33.92
C TYR A 132 7.18 -41.45 34.69
N GLY A 133 6.53 -42.49 34.18
CA GLY A 133 6.37 -43.75 34.91
C GLY A 133 7.63 -44.61 34.95
N ASN A 134 8.57 -44.44 34.01
CA ASN A 134 9.76 -45.29 33.85
C ASN A 134 9.46 -46.81 33.85
N GLY A 135 8.27 -47.23 33.39
CA GLY A 135 7.84 -48.64 33.39
C GLY A 135 7.40 -49.18 34.76
N LEU A 136 7.27 -48.33 35.78
CA LEU A 136 6.76 -48.73 37.10
C LEU A 136 5.29 -49.15 37.03
N LYS A 137 4.93 -50.07 37.92
CA LYS A 137 3.53 -50.43 38.19
C LYS A 137 2.93 -49.51 39.24
N PHE A 138 1.63 -49.31 39.17
CA PHE A 138 0.86 -48.53 40.13
C PHE A 138 -0.15 -49.43 40.85
N GLN A 139 -0.59 -48.99 42.03
CA GLN A 139 -1.68 -49.64 42.77
C GLN A 139 -2.97 -49.64 41.94
N GLU A 140 -3.86 -50.59 42.20
CA GLU A 140 -5.19 -50.59 41.56
C GLU A 140 -5.98 -49.32 41.91
N ASP A 141 -6.86 -48.87 41.01
CA ASP A 141 -7.71 -47.69 41.19
C ASP A 141 -6.97 -46.35 41.41
N TRP A 142 -5.67 -46.29 41.11
CA TRP A 142 -4.88 -45.06 41.25
C TRP A 142 -5.45 -43.92 40.38
N ILE A 143 -5.92 -44.22 39.16
CA ILE A 143 -6.49 -43.22 38.25
C ILE A 143 -7.77 -42.61 38.81
N LYS A 144 -8.67 -43.47 39.31
CA LYS A 144 -9.92 -43.04 39.94
C LYS A 144 -9.61 -42.15 41.15
N THR A 145 -8.65 -42.56 41.98
CA THR A 145 -8.29 -41.79 43.17
C THR A 145 -7.72 -40.41 42.81
N ILE A 146 -6.82 -40.33 41.83
CA ILE A 146 -6.29 -39.05 41.33
C ILE A 146 -7.41 -38.17 40.77
N SER A 147 -8.37 -38.75 40.03
CA SER A 147 -9.49 -37.98 39.48
C SER A 147 -10.35 -37.31 40.54
N CYS A 148 -10.52 -37.97 41.71
CA CYS A 148 -11.23 -37.38 42.84
C CYS A 148 -10.42 -36.26 43.51
N MET A 149 -9.10 -36.40 43.61
CA MET A 149 -8.21 -35.39 44.21
C MET A 149 -8.04 -34.17 43.30
N ALA A 150 -8.02 -34.38 41.99
CA ALA A 150 -7.77 -33.33 41.00
C ALA A 150 -8.78 -33.39 39.85
N PRO A 151 -10.08 -33.14 40.10
CA PRO A 151 -11.13 -33.22 39.08
C PRO A 151 -10.99 -32.14 38.00
N SER A 152 -10.23 -31.09 38.28
CA SER A 152 -9.99 -29.94 37.39
C SER A 152 -8.98 -30.20 36.27
N ILE A 153 -8.37 -31.39 36.19
CA ILE A 153 -7.31 -31.68 35.22
C ILE A 153 -7.87 -31.60 33.78
N THR A 154 -7.19 -30.81 32.96
CA THR A 154 -7.46 -30.68 31.52
C THR A 154 -6.32 -31.21 30.66
N SER A 155 -5.14 -31.42 31.25
CA SER A 155 -3.96 -31.96 30.58
C SER A 155 -3.30 -33.03 31.44
N LEU A 156 -3.31 -34.27 30.96
CA LEU A 156 -2.74 -35.43 31.66
C LEU A 156 -1.69 -36.08 30.78
N SER A 157 -0.46 -36.20 31.28
CA SER A 157 0.67 -36.84 30.58
C SER A 157 1.23 -37.95 31.45
N LEU A 158 1.16 -39.17 30.94
CA LEU A 158 1.53 -40.42 31.60
C LEU A 158 2.53 -41.24 30.76
N PRO A 159 3.61 -40.62 30.23
CA PRO A 159 4.57 -41.34 29.43
C PRO A 159 5.22 -42.45 30.26
N CYS A 160 5.41 -43.61 29.65
CA CYS A 160 6.06 -44.77 30.26
C CYS A 160 5.37 -45.26 31.56
N CYS A 161 4.09 -44.93 31.79
CA CYS A 161 3.31 -45.46 32.90
C CYS A 161 2.65 -46.76 32.49
N SER A 162 2.85 -47.87 33.22
CA SER A 162 2.19 -49.13 32.86
C SER A 162 0.68 -49.05 33.13
N ILE A 163 -0.11 -48.89 32.08
CA ILE A 163 -1.58 -48.72 32.15
C ILE A 163 -2.26 -49.96 31.57
N SER A 164 -3.00 -50.69 32.42
CA SER A 164 -3.83 -51.81 31.97
C SER A 164 -5.07 -51.30 31.21
N SER A 165 -5.70 -52.16 30.40
CA SER A 165 -6.93 -51.79 29.69
C SER A 165 -8.07 -51.36 30.64
N LEU A 166 -8.15 -51.96 31.83
CA LEU A 166 -9.13 -51.58 32.84
C LEU A 166 -8.85 -50.17 33.40
N GLU A 167 -7.60 -49.88 33.73
CA GLU A 167 -7.21 -48.53 34.20
C GLU A 167 -7.39 -47.49 33.09
N PHE A 168 -7.07 -47.81 31.84
CA PHE A 168 -7.32 -46.91 30.71
C PHE A 168 -8.82 -46.58 30.55
N THR A 169 -9.70 -47.56 30.70
CA THR A 169 -11.15 -47.34 30.67
C THR A 169 -11.59 -46.40 31.80
N LYS A 170 -11.06 -46.62 33.01
CA LYS A 170 -11.30 -45.71 34.16
C LYS A 170 -10.77 -44.30 33.87
N LEU A 171 -9.61 -44.15 33.23
CA LEU A 171 -9.08 -42.85 32.83
C LEU A 171 -10.08 -42.10 31.96
N CYS A 172 -10.55 -42.76 30.91
CA CYS A 172 -11.46 -42.14 29.95
C CYS A 172 -12.78 -41.72 30.60
N PHE A 173 -13.31 -42.54 31.51
CA PHE A 173 -14.57 -42.23 32.20
C PHE A 173 -14.43 -41.12 33.24
N ASN A 174 -13.36 -41.12 34.05
CA ASN A 174 -13.22 -40.19 35.17
C ASN A 174 -12.68 -38.81 34.75
N PHE A 175 -12.06 -38.70 33.58
CA PHE A 175 -11.44 -37.46 33.10
C PHE A 175 -12.09 -36.88 31.84
N ALA A 176 -13.42 -36.88 31.77
CA ALA A 176 -14.19 -36.40 30.61
C ALA A 176 -13.90 -34.94 30.17
N THR A 177 -13.29 -34.13 31.04
CA THR A 177 -12.89 -32.74 30.76
C THR A 177 -11.51 -32.60 30.11
N LEU A 178 -10.79 -33.70 29.86
CA LEU A 178 -9.46 -33.65 29.25
C LEU A 178 -9.49 -33.05 27.85
N ARG A 179 -8.51 -32.17 27.62
CA ARG A 179 -8.17 -31.60 26.31
C ARG A 179 -6.85 -32.14 25.78
N LYS A 180 -5.95 -32.58 26.67
CA LYS A 180 -4.65 -33.15 26.29
C LYS A 180 -4.39 -34.43 27.06
N LEU A 181 -4.07 -35.49 26.32
CA LEU A 181 -3.71 -36.79 26.86
C LEU A 181 -2.41 -37.27 26.21
N ASP A 182 -1.47 -37.69 27.04
CA ASP A 182 -0.26 -38.39 26.61
C ASP A 182 -0.18 -39.70 27.37
N ILE A 183 -0.22 -40.80 26.61
CA ILE A 183 -0.11 -42.18 27.09
C ILE A 183 1.00 -42.91 26.33
N SER A 184 1.98 -42.17 25.82
CA SER A 184 3.10 -42.72 25.08
C SER A 184 3.85 -43.76 25.92
N TRP A 185 4.29 -44.86 25.29
CA TRP A 185 5.01 -45.95 25.96
C TRP A 185 4.29 -46.57 27.19
N SER A 186 2.97 -46.42 27.31
CA SER A 186 2.23 -46.89 28.49
C SER A 186 1.87 -48.39 28.45
N GLY A 187 2.03 -49.03 27.29
CA GLY A 187 1.61 -50.42 27.06
C GLY A 187 0.09 -50.60 26.90
N VAL A 188 -0.67 -49.51 26.74
CA VAL A 188 -2.09 -49.59 26.40
C VAL A 188 -2.26 -50.30 25.05
N LYS A 189 -3.01 -51.39 25.07
CA LYS A 189 -3.24 -52.24 23.89
C LYS A 189 -4.56 -51.97 23.15
N LYS A 190 -5.51 -51.28 23.80
CA LYS A 190 -6.86 -51.01 23.27
C LYS A 190 -7.34 -49.64 23.73
N LEU A 191 -7.95 -48.88 22.82
CA LEU A 191 -8.48 -47.55 23.09
C LEU A 191 -9.97 -47.54 23.46
N ASN A 192 -10.53 -48.68 23.86
CA ASN A 192 -11.94 -48.80 24.23
C ASN A 192 -12.32 -47.74 25.27
N GLY A 193 -13.37 -46.98 24.96
CA GLY A 193 -13.87 -45.92 25.83
C GLY A 193 -13.18 -44.56 25.68
N ILE A 194 -12.15 -44.40 24.82
CA ILE A 194 -11.50 -43.10 24.63
C ILE A 194 -12.48 -42.02 24.16
N TRP A 195 -13.56 -42.41 23.46
CA TRP A 195 -14.64 -41.54 23.02
C TRP A 195 -15.35 -40.76 24.14
N PHE A 196 -15.28 -41.22 25.40
CA PHE A 196 -15.77 -40.45 26.56
C PHE A 196 -15.03 -39.10 26.71
N LEU A 197 -13.80 -39.01 26.22
CA LEU A 197 -12.97 -37.81 26.16
C LEU A 197 -13.36 -36.91 24.98
N HIS A 198 -14.64 -36.58 24.85
CA HIS A 198 -15.20 -35.79 23.73
C HIS A 198 -14.62 -34.37 23.58
N ASN A 199 -13.87 -33.88 24.57
CA ASN A 199 -13.15 -32.60 24.53
C ASN A 199 -11.66 -32.72 24.17
N LEU A 200 -11.18 -33.93 23.85
CA LEU A 200 -9.77 -34.15 23.58
C LEU A 200 -9.34 -33.49 22.26
N GLU A 201 -8.31 -32.64 22.34
CA GLU A 201 -7.74 -31.88 21.23
C GLU A 201 -6.33 -32.38 20.87
N VAL A 202 -5.59 -32.90 21.85
CA VAL A 202 -4.21 -33.40 21.69
C VAL A 202 -4.11 -34.81 22.27
N LEU A 203 -3.66 -35.75 21.45
CA LEU A 203 -3.38 -37.12 21.85
C LEU A 203 -1.96 -37.53 21.44
N ASP A 204 -1.15 -37.91 22.43
CA ASP A 204 0.13 -38.57 22.22
C ASP A 204 0.02 -40.05 22.60
N MET A 205 0.14 -40.91 21.60
CA MET A 205 0.10 -42.36 21.71
C MET A 205 1.31 -42.99 21.02
N THR A 206 2.43 -42.27 21.02
CA THR A 206 3.70 -42.73 20.45
C THR A 206 4.15 -44.03 21.11
N CYS A 207 4.61 -44.98 20.29
CA CYS A 207 5.09 -46.30 20.73
C CYS A 207 4.04 -47.11 21.51
N LEU A 208 2.78 -47.01 21.11
CA LEU A 208 1.76 -48.01 21.42
C LEU A 208 1.64 -49.01 20.27
N GLU A 209 1.46 -50.28 20.64
CA GLU A 209 1.31 -51.39 19.71
C GLU A 209 -0.13 -51.90 19.77
N PHE A 210 -0.83 -51.81 18.63
CA PHE A 210 -2.20 -52.30 18.48
C PHE A 210 -2.17 -53.57 17.61
N GLU A 211 -2.78 -54.64 18.11
CA GLU A 211 -2.79 -55.94 17.41
C GLU A 211 -3.83 -55.96 16.29
N LYS A 212 -4.96 -55.28 16.47
CA LYS A 212 -6.08 -55.25 15.52
C LYS A 212 -6.54 -53.83 15.23
N GLY A 213 -7.10 -53.63 14.04
CA GLY A 213 -7.73 -52.35 13.67
C GLY A 213 -8.89 -51.97 14.60
N GLU A 214 -9.62 -52.95 15.15
CA GLU A 214 -10.68 -52.71 16.13
C GLU A 214 -10.17 -52.02 17.40
N ASP A 215 -8.91 -52.26 17.79
CA ASP A 215 -8.35 -51.75 19.05
C ASP A 215 -8.17 -50.23 19.05
N VAL A 216 -8.24 -49.58 17.87
CA VAL A 216 -8.12 -48.12 17.70
C VAL A 216 -9.40 -47.46 17.18
N MET A 217 -10.50 -48.22 17.00
CA MET A 217 -11.71 -47.69 16.35
C MET A 217 -12.34 -46.52 17.11
N ASP A 218 -12.36 -46.56 18.44
CA ASP A 218 -12.94 -45.51 19.27
C ASP A 218 -12.19 -44.16 19.14
N LEU A 219 -10.96 -44.15 18.62
CA LEU A 219 -10.20 -42.93 18.34
C LEU A 219 -10.95 -42.00 17.38
N PHE A 220 -11.67 -42.58 16.41
CA PHE A 220 -12.34 -41.83 15.34
C PHE A 220 -13.61 -41.11 15.82
N GLU A 221 -14.08 -41.40 17.03
CA GLU A 221 -15.19 -40.68 17.68
C GLU A 221 -14.74 -39.33 18.28
N LEU A 222 -13.43 -39.06 18.34
CA LEU A 222 -12.86 -37.83 18.90
C LEU A 222 -12.93 -36.66 17.90
N LYS A 223 -14.12 -36.08 17.76
CA LYS A 223 -14.41 -35.02 16.77
C LYS A 223 -13.64 -33.71 16.97
N LYS A 224 -13.02 -33.48 18.14
CA LYS A 224 -12.23 -32.27 18.44
C LYS A 224 -10.72 -32.48 18.33
N LEU A 225 -10.27 -33.69 17.98
CA LEU A 225 -8.86 -34.03 17.92
C LEU A 225 -8.16 -33.28 16.78
N ARG A 226 -7.16 -32.47 17.13
CA ARG A 226 -6.41 -31.60 16.20
C ARG A 226 -4.95 -31.99 16.06
N VAL A 227 -4.39 -32.58 17.11
CA VAL A 227 -3.00 -33.04 17.16
C VAL A 227 -2.99 -34.50 17.53
N LEU A 228 -2.47 -35.33 16.63
CA LEU A 228 -2.30 -36.76 16.85
C LEU A 228 -0.85 -37.14 16.63
N LYS A 229 -0.29 -37.87 17.60
CA LYS A 229 1.02 -38.51 17.48
C LYS A 229 0.85 -40.01 17.62
N ILE A 230 1.10 -40.75 16.54
CA ILE A 230 0.75 -42.17 16.44
C ILE A 230 1.73 -42.96 15.57
N THR A 231 1.91 -44.23 15.92
CA THR A 231 2.53 -45.27 15.10
C THR A 231 1.47 -45.94 14.21
N GLY A 232 1.07 -45.28 13.10
CA GLY A 232 0.20 -45.82 12.05
C GLY A 232 -1.28 -45.43 12.18
N CYS A 233 -1.85 -44.80 11.14
CA CYS A 233 -3.28 -44.51 11.02
C CYS A 233 -3.71 -44.45 9.54
N ASN A 234 -4.78 -45.17 9.17
CA ASN A 234 -5.30 -45.23 7.79
C ASN A 234 -6.72 -44.66 7.63
N LYS A 235 -7.26 -43.99 8.65
CA LYS A 235 -8.63 -43.46 8.65
C LYS A 235 -8.64 -41.96 8.91
N VAL A 236 -9.75 -41.32 8.51
CA VAL A 236 -9.86 -39.86 8.45
C VAL A 236 -10.26 -39.26 9.79
N LEU A 237 -9.54 -38.23 10.21
CA LEU A 237 -9.87 -37.38 11.37
C LEU A 237 -10.13 -35.94 10.87
N PRO A 238 -11.40 -35.48 10.85
CA PRO A 238 -11.80 -34.30 10.08
C PRO A 238 -11.22 -32.97 10.60
N GLU A 239 -10.90 -32.88 11.89
CA GLU A 239 -10.30 -31.68 12.51
C GLU A 239 -8.77 -31.74 12.64
N LEU A 240 -8.14 -32.78 12.10
CA LEU A 240 -6.70 -33.00 12.25
C LEU A 240 -5.90 -31.93 11.51
N ARG A 241 -4.98 -31.27 12.23
CA ARG A 241 -4.09 -30.22 11.71
C ARG A 241 -2.63 -30.60 11.75
N LEU A 242 -2.22 -31.37 12.75
CA LEU A 242 -0.87 -31.89 12.88
C LEU A 242 -0.90 -33.40 13.07
N LEU A 243 -0.16 -34.09 12.20
CA LEU A 243 0.08 -35.52 12.32
C LEU A 243 1.58 -35.78 12.51
N ASP A 244 1.95 -36.28 13.69
CA ASP A 244 3.28 -36.84 13.91
C ASP A 244 3.25 -38.34 13.69
N CYS A 245 3.98 -38.75 12.66
CA CYS A 245 4.10 -40.14 12.25
C CYS A 245 5.58 -40.48 12.00
N SER A 246 6.48 -39.76 12.68
CA SER A 246 7.94 -39.86 12.54
C SER A 246 8.51 -41.24 12.79
N CYS A 247 7.80 -42.11 13.50
CA CYS A 247 8.20 -43.51 13.73
C CYS A 247 7.61 -44.49 12.70
N ASN A 248 7.01 -44.01 11.60
CA ASN A 248 6.39 -44.84 10.58
C ASN A 248 7.12 -44.74 9.24
N VAL A 249 7.05 -45.81 8.44
CA VAL A 249 7.43 -45.77 7.03
C VAL A 249 6.24 -45.27 6.20
N ILE A 250 6.29 -43.99 5.83
CA ILE A 250 5.30 -43.34 4.95
C ILE A 250 5.96 -43.09 3.60
N ASP A 251 5.42 -43.74 2.57
CA ASP A 251 5.77 -43.47 1.17
C ASP A 251 4.97 -42.27 0.62
N SER A 252 5.33 -41.84 -0.59
CA SER A 252 4.69 -40.70 -1.26
C SER A 252 3.18 -40.89 -1.47
N ASN A 253 2.73 -42.12 -1.73
CA ASN A 253 1.32 -42.42 -2.02
C ASN A 253 0.46 -42.29 -0.75
N LYS A 254 0.98 -42.76 0.38
CA LYS A 254 0.33 -42.59 1.69
C LYS A 254 0.29 -41.12 2.11
N LEU A 255 1.35 -40.36 1.83
CA LEU A 255 1.38 -38.92 2.10
C LEU A 255 0.35 -38.17 1.24
N GLU A 256 0.25 -38.50 -0.06
CA GLU A 256 -0.77 -37.91 -0.95
C GLU A 256 -2.18 -38.25 -0.47
N LEU A 257 -2.42 -39.51 -0.09
CA LEU A 257 -3.70 -39.94 0.46
C LEU A 257 -4.04 -39.17 1.75
N LEU A 258 -3.07 -38.96 2.64
CA LEU A 258 -3.24 -38.18 3.87
C LEU A 258 -3.66 -36.75 3.55
N VAL A 259 -2.96 -36.07 2.65
CA VAL A 259 -3.28 -34.68 2.23
C VAL A 259 -4.67 -34.62 1.58
N ARG A 260 -5.02 -35.58 0.72
CA ARG A 260 -6.33 -35.61 0.04
C ARG A 260 -7.50 -35.87 0.98
N THR A 261 -7.29 -36.69 2.01
CA THR A 261 -8.35 -37.10 2.93
C THR A 261 -8.50 -36.17 4.14
N HIS A 262 -7.47 -35.41 4.49
CA HIS A 262 -7.46 -34.50 5.64
C HIS A 262 -7.31 -33.05 5.19
N ALA A 263 -8.41 -32.44 4.74
CA ALA A 263 -8.40 -31.08 4.17
C ALA A 263 -7.86 -29.98 5.11
N LYS A 264 -7.93 -30.19 6.44
CA LYS A 264 -7.42 -29.25 7.46
C LYS A 264 -5.98 -29.52 7.91
N LEU A 265 -5.31 -30.50 7.31
CA LEU A 265 -3.95 -30.88 7.69
C LEU A 265 -2.97 -29.77 7.29
N GLU A 266 -2.25 -29.23 8.27
CA GLU A 266 -1.30 -28.12 8.10
C GLU A 266 0.16 -28.62 8.13
N MET A 267 0.43 -29.68 8.90
CA MET A 267 1.80 -30.17 9.16
C MET A 267 1.86 -31.69 9.31
N VAL A 268 2.89 -32.28 8.71
CA VAL A 268 3.23 -33.70 8.87
C VAL A 268 4.68 -33.83 9.33
N VAL A 269 4.91 -34.57 10.42
CA VAL A 269 6.26 -34.86 10.92
C VAL A 269 6.65 -36.28 10.50
N LEU A 270 7.74 -36.39 9.73
CA LEU A 270 8.39 -37.63 9.30
C LEU A 270 9.77 -37.75 9.96
N PHE A 271 10.43 -38.92 9.84
CA PHE A 271 11.76 -39.20 10.42
C PHE A 271 12.74 -38.02 10.22
N ASP A 272 13.00 -37.29 11.31
CA ASP A 272 13.86 -36.10 11.39
C ASP A 272 13.56 -34.98 10.36
N ARG A 273 12.31 -34.92 9.85
CA ARG A 273 11.87 -33.92 8.87
C ARG A 273 10.47 -33.43 9.20
N THR A 274 10.33 -32.12 9.35
CA THR A 274 9.02 -31.48 9.41
C THR A 274 8.63 -31.04 8.01
N ILE A 275 7.51 -31.57 7.51
CA ILE A 275 6.92 -31.17 6.23
C ILE A 275 5.77 -30.20 6.53
N GLU A 276 5.97 -28.95 6.15
CA GLU A 276 4.93 -27.93 6.16
C GLU A 276 4.19 -27.95 4.83
N LEU A 277 2.86 -28.02 4.88
CA LEU A 277 2.04 -28.06 3.67
C LEU A 277 1.79 -26.62 3.17
N LEU A 278 2.26 -26.32 1.96
CA LEU A 278 2.02 -25.04 1.30
C LEU A 278 0.70 -25.11 0.53
N THR A 279 -0.26 -24.26 0.91
CA THR A 279 -1.61 -24.27 0.35
C THR A 279 -2.04 -22.88 -0.14
N VAL A 280 -3.18 -22.84 -0.82
CA VAL A 280 -3.84 -21.61 -1.30
C VAL A 280 -5.26 -21.45 -0.73
N GLU A 281 -5.55 -22.08 0.41
CA GLU A 281 -6.89 -22.14 1.03
C GLU A 281 -7.42 -20.76 1.46
N ASN A 282 -6.53 -19.83 1.80
CA ASN A 282 -6.87 -18.47 2.20
C ASN A 282 -5.69 -17.52 1.93
N ILE A 283 -5.91 -16.22 2.15
CA ILE A 283 -4.90 -15.17 1.89
C ILE A 283 -3.61 -15.41 2.69
N SER A 284 -3.70 -15.79 3.96
CA SER A 284 -2.52 -16.03 4.80
C SER A 284 -1.67 -17.20 4.27
N CYS A 285 -2.33 -18.31 3.93
CA CYS A 285 -1.66 -19.46 3.30
C CYS A 285 -1.04 -19.11 1.95
N CYS A 286 -1.74 -18.36 1.10
CA CYS A 286 -1.20 -17.89 -0.17
C CYS A 286 0.05 -17.03 0.01
N ILE A 287 0.04 -16.06 0.94
CA ILE A 287 1.19 -15.19 1.22
C ILE A 287 2.37 -16.02 1.74
N LYS A 288 2.12 -17.01 2.60
CA LYS A 288 3.15 -17.92 3.11
C LYS A 288 3.77 -18.76 1.98
N SER A 289 2.93 -19.37 1.14
CA SER A 289 3.34 -20.13 -0.04
C SER A 289 4.14 -19.27 -1.02
N ALA A 290 3.69 -18.06 -1.32
CA ALA A 290 4.41 -17.14 -2.19
C ALA A 290 5.78 -16.77 -1.60
N ASN A 291 5.85 -16.42 -0.31
CA ASN A 291 7.10 -16.10 0.36
C ASN A 291 8.10 -17.26 0.37
N TYR A 292 7.63 -18.50 0.47
CA TYR A 292 8.48 -19.68 0.35
C TYR A 292 9.12 -19.74 -1.05
N PHE A 293 8.30 -19.71 -2.10
CA PHE A 293 8.79 -19.81 -3.48
C PHE A 293 9.65 -18.61 -3.89
N LEU A 294 9.35 -17.40 -3.41
CA LEU A 294 10.13 -16.18 -3.68
C LEU A 294 11.51 -16.16 -2.98
N LYS A 295 11.71 -17.01 -1.95
CA LYS A 295 13.01 -17.19 -1.27
C LYS A 295 13.85 -18.31 -1.88
N SER A 296 13.28 -19.12 -2.77
CA SER A 296 13.99 -20.20 -3.46
C SER A 296 15.08 -19.64 -4.37
N THR A 297 16.21 -20.35 -4.48
CA THR A 297 17.27 -20.04 -5.46
C THR A 297 16.81 -20.26 -6.90
N ASP A 298 15.84 -21.15 -7.10
CA ASP A 298 15.19 -21.40 -8.39
C ASP A 298 13.69 -21.11 -8.22
N VAL A 299 13.26 -19.93 -8.68
CA VAL A 299 11.88 -19.49 -8.51
C VAL A 299 11.00 -20.11 -9.59
N ASN A 300 10.06 -20.93 -9.15
CA ASN A 300 9.05 -21.48 -10.04
C ASN A 300 7.97 -20.43 -10.33
N ASN A 301 8.11 -19.76 -11.48
CA ASN A 301 7.22 -18.68 -11.90
C ASN A 301 5.75 -19.12 -12.05
N ASN A 302 5.50 -20.40 -12.39
CA ASN A 302 4.15 -20.91 -12.57
C ASN A 302 3.40 -21.00 -11.24
N PHE A 303 4.06 -21.48 -10.18
CA PHE A 303 3.45 -21.51 -8.85
C PHE A 303 3.16 -20.12 -8.31
N ILE A 304 4.10 -19.17 -8.45
CA ILE A 304 3.87 -17.78 -8.04
C ILE A 304 2.68 -17.16 -8.77
N ARG A 305 2.59 -17.37 -10.10
CA ARG A 305 1.45 -16.87 -10.89
C ARG A 305 0.12 -17.44 -10.41
N GLN A 306 0.06 -18.74 -10.14
CA GLN A 306 -1.14 -19.38 -9.64
C GLN A 306 -1.53 -18.82 -8.26
N ILE A 307 -0.57 -18.69 -7.34
CA ILE A 307 -0.82 -18.11 -6.01
C ILE A 307 -1.31 -16.66 -6.12
N PHE A 308 -0.75 -15.85 -7.02
CA PHE A 308 -1.18 -14.46 -7.23
C PHE A 308 -2.59 -14.39 -7.82
N SER A 309 -2.95 -15.34 -8.69
CA SER A 309 -4.32 -15.45 -9.22
C SER A 309 -5.33 -15.79 -8.12
N GLU A 310 -4.99 -16.70 -7.21
CA GLU A 310 -5.84 -17.04 -6.06
C GLU A 310 -5.99 -15.85 -5.11
N LEU A 311 -4.90 -15.16 -4.78
CA LEU A 311 -4.94 -13.92 -4.00
C LEU A 311 -5.86 -12.88 -4.64
N HIS A 312 -5.80 -12.71 -5.97
CA HIS A 312 -6.68 -11.81 -6.70
C HIS A 312 -8.16 -12.21 -6.57
N SER A 313 -8.44 -13.51 -6.68
CA SER A 313 -9.79 -14.07 -6.56
C SER A 313 -10.37 -13.78 -5.18
N TYR A 314 -9.59 -14.02 -4.11
CA TYR A 314 -9.99 -13.66 -2.76
C TYR A 314 -10.26 -12.16 -2.63
N MET A 315 -9.35 -11.31 -3.11
CA MET A 315 -9.50 -9.86 -3.00
C MET A 315 -10.73 -9.30 -3.74
N LYS A 316 -11.20 -9.98 -4.79
CA LYS A 316 -12.45 -9.64 -5.51
C LYS A 316 -13.71 -10.06 -4.77
N ASN A 317 -13.63 -10.99 -3.82
CA ASN A 317 -14.78 -11.42 -3.04
C ASN A 317 -15.18 -10.30 -2.04
N SER A 318 -16.46 -9.90 -2.07
CA SER A 318 -17.00 -8.91 -1.14
C SER A 318 -16.95 -9.35 0.32
N GLU A 319 -16.91 -10.65 0.59
CA GLU A 319 -16.87 -11.23 1.93
C GLU A 319 -15.48 -11.17 2.59
N THR A 320 -14.42 -10.86 1.83
CA THR A 320 -13.07 -10.77 2.38
C THR A 320 -12.97 -9.67 3.42
N SER A 321 -12.41 -10.01 4.58
CA SER A 321 -12.24 -9.08 5.70
C SER A 321 -11.33 -7.92 5.32
N ASP A 322 -11.60 -6.75 5.87
CA ASP A 322 -10.79 -5.55 5.64
C ASP A 322 -9.34 -5.73 6.12
N THR A 323 -9.13 -6.52 7.17
CA THR A 323 -7.79 -6.89 7.65
C THR A 323 -7.04 -7.73 6.63
N ASP A 324 -7.66 -8.78 6.08
CA ASP A 324 -7.01 -9.64 5.09
C ASP A 324 -6.77 -8.89 3.78
N PHE A 325 -7.69 -8.04 3.38
CA PHE A 325 -7.54 -7.18 2.21
C PHE A 325 -6.31 -6.28 2.33
N LYS A 326 -6.18 -5.58 3.46
CA LYS A 326 -5.03 -4.71 3.74
C LYS A 326 -3.73 -5.51 3.77
N VAL A 327 -3.69 -6.66 4.44
CA VAL A 327 -2.52 -7.55 4.49
C VAL A 327 -2.07 -7.99 3.10
N CYS A 328 -3.01 -8.35 2.22
CA CYS A 328 -2.70 -8.73 0.85
C CYS A 328 -2.15 -7.57 0.01
N CYS A 329 -2.70 -6.36 0.13
CA CYS A 329 -2.13 -5.16 -0.50
C CYS A 329 -0.68 -4.96 -0.04
N MET A 330 -0.45 -4.96 1.28
CA MET A 330 0.89 -4.79 1.88
C MET A 330 1.89 -5.87 1.41
N PHE A 331 1.41 -7.09 1.18
CA PHE A 331 2.21 -8.13 0.56
C PHE A 331 2.66 -7.74 -0.86
N TYR A 332 1.76 -7.33 -1.75
CA TYR A 332 2.16 -6.89 -3.11
C TYR A 332 3.13 -5.71 -3.10
N ILE A 333 2.94 -4.75 -2.19
CA ILE A 333 3.86 -3.62 -2.01
C ILE A 333 5.24 -4.11 -1.58
N SER A 334 5.30 -5.06 -0.64
CA SER A 334 6.57 -5.68 -0.25
C SER A 334 7.25 -6.40 -1.42
N VAL A 335 6.45 -7.03 -2.30
CA VAL A 335 6.96 -7.68 -3.51
C VAL A 335 7.58 -6.66 -4.48
N ILE A 336 6.88 -5.54 -4.72
CA ILE A 336 7.34 -4.44 -5.56
C ILE A 336 8.64 -3.82 -5.02
N LYS A 337 8.69 -3.55 -3.70
CA LYS A 337 9.87 -2.99 -3.01
C LYS A 337 11.09 -3.89 -3.12
N LYS A 338 10.93 -5.19 -2.89
CA LYS A 338 12.06 -6.09 -2.61
C LYS A 338 12.61 -6.80 -3.84
N TRP A 339 11.78 -7.10 -4.85
CA TRP A 339 12.23 -7.84 -6.03
C TRP A 339 12.20 -6.95 -7.28
N ASN A 340 13.26 -7.02 -8.08
CA ASN A 340 13.43 -6.24 -9.32
C ASN A 340 13.20 -7.08 -10.60
N TRP A 341 12.43 -8.17 -10.51
CA TRP A 341 12.12 -9.01 -11.67
C TRP A 341 10.93 -8.46 -12.42
N SER A 342 11.11 -8.10 -13.70
CA SER A 342 10.10 -7.41 -14.51
C SER A 342 8.76 -8.16 -14.53
N TRP A 343 8.76 -9.48 -14.75
CA TRP A 343 7.52 -10.27 -14.78
C TRP A 343 6.79 -10.30 -13.43
N LEU A 344 7.52 -10.35 -12.32
CA LEU A 344 6.97 -10.40 -10.97
C LEU A 344 6.38 -9.04 -10.59
N ARG A 345 7.07 -7.96 -10.94
CA ARG A 345 6.56 -6.58 -10.77
C ARG A 345 5.30 -6.35 -11.58
N VAL A 346 5.26 -6.78 -12.85
CA VAL A 346 4.03 -6.73 -13.66
C VAL A 346 2.87 -7.41 -12.95
N CYS A 347 3.08 -8.63 -12.43
CA CYS A 347 2.03 -9.35 -11.70
C CYS A 347 1.62 -8.62 -10.41
N ALA A 348 2.58 -8.13 -9.63
CA ALA A 348 2.29 -7.45 -8.36
C ALA A 348 1.55 -6.12 -8.57
N PHE A 349 1.99 -5.29 -9.54
CA PHE A 349 1.31 -4.04 -9.87
C PHE A 349 -0.11 -4.26 -10.39
N HIS A 350 -0.30 -5.23 -11.29
CA HIS A 350 -1.63 -5.57 -11.81
C HIS A 350 -2.59 -5.97 -10.69
N ASN A 351 -2.13 -6.82 -9.76
CA ASN A 351 -2.96 -7.24 -8.63
C ASN A 351 -3.22 -6.09 -7.64
N LEU A 352 -2.25 -5.20 -7.43
CA LEU A 352 -2.39 -4.07 -6.51
C LEU A 352 -3.43 -3.05 -6.98
N GLN A 353 -3.84 -3.03 -8.25
CA GLN A 353 -4.88 -2.14 -8.77
C GLN A 353 -6.20 -2.22 -7.97
N ILE A 354 -6.47 -3.38 -7.36
CA ILE A 354 -7.67 -3.59 -6.53
C ILE A 354 -7.73 -2.68 -5.30
N ILE A 355 -6.60 -2.11 -4.86
CA ILE A 355 -6.53 -1.19 -3.72
C ILE A 355 -7.51 0.00 -3.86
N ARG A 356 -7.84 0.38 -5.10
CA ARG A 356 -8.82 1.42 -5.42
C ARG A 356 -10.26 1.09 -5.00
N SER A 357 -10.58 -0.17 -4.74
CA SER A 357 -11.91 -0.59 -4.29
C SER A 357 -12.18 -0.28 -2.82
N ARG A 358 -11.13 -0.26 -1.98
CA ARG A 358 -11.23 -0.01 -0.53
C ARG A 358 -10.14 0.96 -0.02
N PRO A 359 -10.05 2.19 -0.59
CA PRO A 359 -9.00 3.13 -0.24
C PRO A 359 -9.11 3.67 1.21
N TYR A 360 -10.29 3.52 1.84
CA TYR A 360 -10.55 3.93 3.22
C TYR A 360 -9.79 3.10 4.27
N LEU A 361 -9.23 1.94 3.88
CA LEU A 361 -8.45 1.06 4.77
C LEU A 361 -7.03 1.55 5.07
N PHE A 362 -6.58 2.53 4.29
CA PHE A 362 -5.25 3.10 4.41
C PHE A 362 -5.38 4.49 5.01
N ASP A 363 -4.62 4.74 6.07
CA ASP A 363 -4.55 6.06 6.65
C ASP A 363 -3.80 7.04 5.73
N PHE A 364 -3.74 8.30 6.18
CA PHE A 364 -3.08 9.36 5.43
C PHE A 364 -1.61 9.04 5.12
N TYR A 365 -0.84 8.57 6.09
CA TYR A 365 0.60 8.30 5.96
C TYR A 365 0.88 7.03 5.16
N GLU A 366 0.05 6.01 5.33
CA GLU A 366 0.11 4.80 4.54
C GLU A 366 -0.12 5.13 3.06
N LYS A 367 -1.14 5.93 2.72
CA LYS A 367 -1.37 6.39 1.35
C LYS A 367 -0.15 7.12 0.76
N GLN A 368 0.57 7.92 1.55
CA GLN A 368 1.80 8.59 1.09
C GLN A 368 2.95 7.61 0.83
N ASP A 369 3.22 6.68 1.76
CA ASP A 369 4.25 5.65 1.56
C ASP A 369 3.94 4.82 0.31
N LEU A 370 2.67 4.46 0.11
CA LEU A 370 2.22 3.73 -1.07
C LEU A 370 2.54 4.46 -2.37
N VAL A 371 2.18 5.74 -2.46
CA VAL A 371 2.47 6.54 -3.66
C VAL A 371 3.97 6.61 -3.90
N GLN A 372 4.76 6.93 -2.87
CA GLN A 372 6.20 7.06 -3.01
C GLN A 372 6.85 5.75 -3.49
N VAL A 373 6.37 4.61 -2.99
CA VAL A 373 6.86 3.30 -3.35
C VAL A 373 6.52 2.94 -4.78
N ILE A 374 5.29 3.25 -5.20
CA ILE A 374 4.86 3.06 -6.59
C ILE A 374 5.76 3.88 -7.52
N LEU A 375 5.97 5.18 -7.22
CA LEU A 375 6.80 6.08 -8.01
C LEU A 375 8.25 5.58 -8.12
N ILE A 376 8.91 5.29 -7.00
CA ILE A 376 10.31 4.81 -6.97
C ILE A 376 10.47 3.46 -7.68
N SER A 377 9.43 2.62 -7.69
CA SER A 377 9.51 1.26 -8.23
C SER A 377 9.15 1.15 -9.71
N MET A 378 8.66 2.23 -10.33
CA MET A 378 8.43 2.27 -11.77
C MET A 378 9.78 2.24 -12.52
N PRO A 379 9.92 1.42 -13.56
CA PRO A 379 11.08 1.49 -14.44
C PRO A 379 11.04 2.79 -15.27
N LEU A 380 12.14 3.12 -15.93
CA LEU A 380 12.12 4.17 -16.96
C LEU A 380 11.10 3.81 -18.06
N TYR A 381 10.30 4.79 -18.46
CA TYR A 381 9.29 4.59 -19.50
C TYR A 381 9.96 4.29 -20.85
N LYS A 382 9.63 3.13 -21.43
CA LYS A 382 10.12 2.68 -22.73
C LYS A 382 9.01 1.98 -23.50
N GLU A 383 8.59 2.57 -24.62
CA GLU A 383 7.54 2.02 -25.49
C GLU A 383 7.93 0.67 -26.13
N SER A 384 9.23 0.43 -26.32
CA SER A 384 9.73 -0.84 -26.88
C SER A 384 9.73 -2.00 -25.88
N GLU A 385 9.47 -1.76 -24.59
CA GLU A 385 9.57 -2.76 -23.53
C GLU A 385 8.18 -3.08 -22.94
N PRO A 386 7.55 -4.23 -23.26
CA PRO A 386 6.19 -4.56 -22.83
C PRO A 386 6.01 -4.57 -21.30
N SER A 387 7.02 -5.01 -20.55
CA SER A 387 7.01 -4.99 -19.08
C SER A 387 6.93 -3.58 -18.52
N SER A 388 7.69 -2.64 -19.10
CA SER A 388 7.67 -1.23 -18.70
C SER A 388 6.27 -0.65 -18.93
N MET A 389 5.72 -0.83 -20.12
CA MET A 389 4.37 -0.35 -20.45
C MET A 389 3.29 -0.90 -19.51
N SER A 390 3.32 -2.20 -19.19
CA SER A 390 2.33 -2.83 -18.31
C SER A 390 2.45 -2.36 -16.85
N ILE A 391 3.67 -2.14 -16.36
CA ILE A 391 3.90 -1.57 -15.02
C ILE A 391 3.34 -0.16 -14.96
N HIS A 392 3.68 0.70 -15.92
CA HIS A 392 3.17 2.08 -15.96
C HIS A 392 1.64 2.12 -16.06
N ALA A 393 1.02 1.33 -16.94
CA ALA A 393 -0.44 1.30 -17.06
C ALA A 393 -1.13 0.95 -15.73
N SER A 394 -0.58 0.00 -14.97
CA SER A 394 -1.11 -0.40 -13.67
C SER A 394 -0.85 0.64 -12.59
N ALA A 395 0.36 1.19 -12.54
CA ALA A 395 0.78 2.20 -11.57
C ALA A 395 -0.03 3.49 -11.72
N TRP A 396 -0.13 4.02 -12.94
CA TRP A 396 -0.91 5.23 -13.21
C TRP A 396 -2.39 5.05 -12.91
N TYR A 397 -2.95 3.87 -13.22
CA TYR A 397 -4.31 3.54 -12.80
C TYR A 397 -4.48 3.63 -11.28
N ILE A 398 -3.53 3.13 -10.48
CA ILE A 398 -3.60 3.26 -9.00
C ILE A 398 -3.53 4.72 -8.59
N LEU A 399 -2.55 5.46 -9.12
CA LEU A 399 -2.23 6.84 -8.72
C LEU A 399 -3.35 7.84 -9.02
N ASP A 400 -4.20 7.62 -10.01
CA ASP A 400 -5.32 8.52 -10.33
C ASP A 400 -6.53 8.37 -9.39
N GLY A 401 -6.56 7.35 -8.52
CA GLY A 401 -7.59 7.27 -7.48
C GLY A 401 -7.58 8.55 -6.63
N GLN A 402 -8.74 9.23 -6.50
CA GLN A 402 -8.86 10.53 -5.80
C GLN A 402 -8.20 10.53 -4.42
N GLU A 403 -8.35 9.42 -3.69
CA GLU A 403 -7.80 9.20 -2.35
C GLU A 403 -6.27 9.10 -2.31
N PHE A 404 -5.64 8.62 -3.38
CA PHE A 404 -4.19 8.53 -3.51
C PHE A 404 -3.61 9.82 -4.12
N TYR A 405 -4.27 10.33 -5.16
CA TYR A 405 -3.85 11.53 -5.87
C TYR A 405 -3.91 12.80 -5.01
N LYS A 406 -5.07 13.07 -4.38
CA LYS A 406 -5.28 14.30 -3.57
C LYS A 406 -4.87 14.14 -2.11
N ASN A 407 -4.00 13.20 -1.81
CA ASN A 407 -3.59 12.94 -0.44
C ASN A 407 -2.86 14.15 0.16
N SER A 408 -1.83 14.68 -0.50
CA SER A 408 -1.09 15.88 -0.08
C SER A 408 -0.53 16.65 -1.27
N ASN A 409 -0.12 17.91 -1.04
CA ASN A 409 0.54 18.71 -2.07
C ASN A 409 1.85 18.07 -2.54
N ASP A 410 2.62 17.47 -1.64
CA ASP A 410 3.86 16.74 -1.98
C ASP A 410 3.57 15.54 -2.88
N THR A 411 2.48 14.82 -2.60
CA THR A 411 2.03 13.68 -3.43
C THR A 411 1.62 14.14 -4.82
N ILE A 412 0.86 15.24 -4.91
CA ILE A 412 0.46 15.85 -6.20
C ILE A 412 1.70 16.27 -7.00
N ALA A 413 2.68 16.90 -6.34
CA ALA A 413 3.91 17.34 -6.97
C ALA A 413 4.73 16.16 -7.51
N ALA A 414 4.97 15.13 -6.68
CA ALA A 414 5.73 13.94 -7.06
C ALA A 414 5.08 13.17 -8.24
N ILE A 415 3.75 13.00 -8.20
CA ILE A 415 2.99 12.41 -9.31
C ILE A 415 3.14 13.25 -10.58
N CYS A 416 3.07 14.58 -10.46
CA CYS A 416 3.16 15.49 -11.60
C CYS A 416 4.56 15.48 -12.25
N GLU A 417 5.61 15.43 -11.44
CA GLU A 417 7.00 15.36 -11.92
C GLU A 417 7.26 14.06 -12.67
N GLU A 418 6.83 12.93 -12.10
CA GLU A 418 7.01 11.63 -12.75
C GLU A 418 6.16 11.53 -14.03
N ALA A 419 4.95 12.09 -14.03
CA ALA A 419 4.12 12.16 -15.23
C ALA A 419 4.78 13.01 -16.33
N ALA A 420 5.43 14.12 -15.96
CA ALA A 420 6.19 14.95 -16.90
C ALA A 420 7.37 14.18 -17.49
N MET A 421 8.09 13.39 -16.69
CA MET A 421 9.19 12.54 -17.18
C MET A 421 8.71 11.54 -18.24
N VAL A 422 7.55 10.90 -18.04
CA VAL A 422 6.95 10.00 -19.03
C VAL A 422 6.60 10.73 -20.32
N VAL A 423 5.94 11.90 -20.21
CA VAL A 423 5.56 12.73 -21.38
C VAL A 423 6.79 13.19 -22.16
N MET A 424 7.86 13.59 -21.48
CA MET A 424 9.11 13.98 -22.12
C MET A 424 9.79 12.80 -22.85
N SER A 425 9.65 11.58 -22.32
CA SER A 425 10.33 10.38 -22.84
C SER A 425 9.57 9.63 -23.93
N CYS A 426 8.26 9.85 -24.08
CA CYS A 426 7.45 9.13 -25.07
C CYS A 426 7.74 9.59 -26.50
N ASN A 427 7.50 8.74 -27.49
CA ASN A 427 7.50 9.14 -28.90
C ASN A 427 6.16 9.73 -29.30
N ASP A 428 5.07 9.14 -28.78
CA ASP A 428 3.70 9.51 -29.13
C ASP A 428 2.82 9.74 -27.89
N LEU A 429 2.22 10.92 -27.82
CA LEU A 429 1.30 11.31 -26.75
C LEU A 429 -0.05 10.57 -26.83
N GLN A 430 -0.37 9.95 -27.96
CA GLN A 430 -1.64 9.24 -28.19
C GLN A 430 -1.74 7.93 -27.43
N SER A 431 -0.60 7.33 -27.12
CA SER A 431 -0.57 6.06 -26.40
C SER A 431 -1.20 6.19 -25.00
N ASN A 432 -1.85 5.12 -24.53
CA ASN A 432 -2.68 5.15 -23.32
C ASN A 432 -1.98 5.76 -22.10
N THR A 433 -0.71 5.39 -21.87
CA THR A 433 0.06 5.84 -20.70
C THR A 433 0.42 7.34 -20.78
N PRO A 434 1.10 7.85 -21.83
CA PRO A 434 1.35 9.27 -22.03
C PRO A 434 0.08 10.14 -22.01
N SER A 435 -0.99 9.71 -22.67
CA SER A 435 -2.29 10.42 -22.64
C SER A 435 -2.79 10.60 -21.20
N PHE A 436 -2.69 9.55 -20.40
CA PHE A 436 -3.05 9.57 -18.99
C PHE A 436 -2.14 10.49 -18.15
N CYS A 437 -0.83 10.46 -18.39
CA CYS A 437 0.12 11.36 -17.74
C CYS A 437 -0.19 12.84 -18.05
N VAL A 438 -0.56 13.17 -19.30
CA VAL A 438 -1.00 14.52 -19.68
C VAL A 438 -2.24 14.96 -18.90
N HIS A 439 -3.21 14.06 -18.72
CA HIS A 439 -4.39 14.34 -17.89
C HIS A 439 -4.03 14.64 -16.43
N LEU A 440 -3.13 13.86 -15.84
CA LEU A 440 -2.66 14.09 -14.47
C LEU A 440 -1.89 15.40 -14.34
N ILE A 441 -1.01 15.74 -15.30
CA ILE A 441 -0.31 17.03 -15.32
C ILE A 441 -1.32 18.18 -15.32
N HIS A 442 -2.34 18.12 -16.19
CA HIS A 442 -3.39 19.14 -16.25
C HIS A 442 -4.11 19.32 -14.90
N LYS A 443 -4.48 18.20 -14.27
CA LYS A 443 -5.17 18.15 -12.97
C LYS A 443 -4.30 18.71 -11.85
N SER A 444 -3.00 18.43 -11.86
CA SER A 444 -2.03 18.89 -10.86
C SER A 444 -1.79 20.38 -10.97
N LEU A 445 -1.61 20.89 -12.18
CA LEU A 445 -1.41 22.31 -12.44
C LEU A 445 -2.57 23.19 -11.94
N ARG A 446 -3.80 22.67 -11.87
CA ARG A 446 -4.95 23.38 -11.27
C ARG A 446 -4.96 23.40 -9.74
N SER A 447 -4.31 22.43 -9.12
CA SER A 447 -4.42 22.16 -7.68
C SER A 447 -3.26 22.75 -6.88
N ILE A 448 -2.10 22.96 -7.49
CA ILE A 448 -0.91 23.47 -6.79
C ILE A 448 -1.04 25.00 -6.57
N LYS A 449 -1.22 25.39 -5.31
CA LYS A 449 -1.02 26.77 -4.81
C LYS A 449 -0.17 26.71 -3.52
N PRO A 450 0.88 27.54 -3.35
CA PRO A 450 1.56 28.41 -4.31
C PRO A 450 2.86 27.78 -4.83
N GLU A 451 3.15 28.02 -6.12
CA GLU A 451 4.33 27.54 -6.88
C GLU A 451 4.32 26.05 -7.26
N PRO A 452 3.87 25.71 -8.50
CA PRO A 452 4.20 24.44 -9.14
C PRO A 452 5.70 24.14 -9.03
N SER A 453 6.07 22.86 -8.87
CA SER A 453 7.47 22.50 -8.63
C SER A 453 8.41 23.04 -9.71
N SER A 454 9.65 23.35 -9.31
CA SER A 454 10.69 23.96 -10.17
C SER A 454 11.02 23.14 -11.43
N LEU A 455 10.61 21.87 -11.48
CA LEU A 455 10.75 20.97 -12.63
C LEU A 455 9.72 21.21 -13.74
N LEU A 456 8.59 21.85 -13.45
CA LEU A 456 7.49 22.10 -14.40
C LEU A 456 7.53 23.54 -14.94
N ILE A 457 7.77 24.52 -14.08
CA ILE A 457 7.86 25.94 -14.48
C ILE A 457 9.21 26.17 -15.14
N GLY A 458 9.22 26.79 -16.33
CA GLY A 458 10.43 27.03 -17.10
C GLY A 458 10.98 25.80 -17.84
N ASN A 459 10.35 24.63 -17.73
CA ASN A 459 10.76 23.45 -18.50
C ASN A 459 10.31 23.55 -19.96
N HIS A 460 11.15 24.19 -20.76
CA HIS A 460 10.90 24.42 -22.19
C HIS A 460 10.76 23.11 -22.97
N TYR A 461 11.43 22.03 -22.57
CA TYR A 461 11.35 20.75 -23.26
C TYR A 461 9.95 20.12 -23.11
N LEU A 462 9.41 20.08 -21.89
CA LEU A 462 8.03 19.63 -21.65
C LEU A 462 7.02 20.46 -22.44
N LYS A 463 7.14 21.80 -22.38
CA LYS A 463 6.25 22.72 -23.09
C LYS A 463 6.29 22.46 -24.60
N MET A 464 7.49 22.32 -25.18
CA MET A 464 7.67 22.00 -26.59
C MET A 464 7.13 20.63 -26.97
N LYS A 465 7.26 19.62 -26.10
CA LYS A 465 6.71 18.28 -26.32
C LYS A 465 5.18 18.32 -26.43
N LEU A 466 4.53 19.07 -25.55
CA LEU A 466 3.08 19.30 -25.61
C LEU A 466 2.67 20.05 -26.88
N ILE A 467 3.42 21.10 -27.28
CA ILE A 467 3.18 21.84 -28.52
C ILE A 467 3.32 20.94 -29.75
N ASN A 468 4.34 20.08 -29.79
CA ASN A 468 4.51 19.10 -30.86
C ASN A 468 3.33 18.12 -30.93
N GLY A 469 2.70 17.81 -29.79
CA GLY A 469 1.42 17.07 -29.74
C GLY A 469 0.30 17.78 -30.49
N VAL A 470 0.14 19.08 -30.25
CA VAL A 470 -0.83 19.93 -30.96
C VAL A 470 -0.54 19.96 -32.46
N MET A 471 0.73 20.09 -32.86
CA MET A 471 1.16 20.06 -34.26
C MET A 471 0.87 18.72 -34.93
N SER A 472 1.14 17.60 -34.24
CA SER A 472 0.89 16.26 -34.76
C SER A 472 -0.61 16.02 -34.98
N TYR A 473 -1.46 16.53 -34.09
CA TYR A 473 -2.91 16.45 -34.26
C TYR A 473 -3.38 17.18 -35.53
N ALA A 474 -2.83 18.37 -35.79
CA ALA A 474 -3.15 19.16 -36.98
C ALA A 474 -2.76 18.49 -38.31
N THR A 475 -1.95 17.43 -38.29
CA THR A 475 -1.54 16.70 -39.50
C THR A 475 -2.13 15.30 -39.60
N THR A 476 -2.44 14.66 -38.47
CA THR A 476 -2.84 13.24 -38.42
C THR A 476 -4.26 13.01 -37.94
N THR A 477 -4.89 13.95 -37.23
CA THR A 477 -6.23 13.85 -36.62
C THR A 477 -6.47 12.64 -35.70
N SER A 478 -5.42 11.97 -35.22
CA SER A 478 -5.55 10.68 -34.53
C SER A 478 -5.71 10.76 -32.99
N MET A 479 -5.73 11.97 -32.39
CA MET A 479 -6.09 12.18 -30.98
C MET A 479 -7.59 12.43 -30.78
N SER A 480 -8.11 12.09 -29.60
CA SER A 480 -9.45 12.52 -29.20
C SER A 480 -9.52 14.02 -28.91
N TYR A 481 -10.70 14.62 -29.09
CA TYR A 481 -10.93 16.04 -28.78
C TYR A 481 -10.63 16.39 -27.30
N ASP A 482 -11.02 15.52 -26.37
CA ASP A 482 -10.73 15.71 -24.94
C ASP A 482 -9.23 15.78 -24.65
N GLN A 483 -8.45 14.92 -25.32
CA GLN A 483 -7.01 14.88 -25.15
C GLN A 483 -6.34 16.14 -25.68
N ILE A 484 -6.68 16.59 -26.90
CA ILE A 484 -6.10 17.81 -27.47
C ILE A 484 -6.46 19.05 -26.64
N PHE A 485 -7.71 19.18 -26.18
CA PHE A 485 -8.09 20.28 -25.29
C PHE A 485 -7.36 20.22 -23.95
N THR A 486 -7.09 19.02 -23.43
CA THR A 486 -6.29 18.85 -22.21
C THR A 486 -4.85 19.33 -22.42
N ILE A 487 -4.22 18.98 -23.55
CA ILE A 487 -2.89 19.47 -23.92
C ILE A 487 -2.86 21.00 -24.02
N ILE A 488 -3.81 21.59 -24.76
CA ILE A 488 -3.91 23.04 -24.95
C ILE A 488 -4.09 23.76 -23.59
N LYS A 489 -4.99 23.26 -22.74
CA LYS A 489 -5.20 23.81 -21.39
C LYS A 489 -3.93 23.73 -20.55
N SER A 490 -3.19 22.63 -20.59
CA SER A 490 -1.91 22.49 -19.88
C SER A 490 -0.87 23.50 -20.36
N ILE A 491 -0.74 23.71 -21.67
CA ILE A 491 0.17 24.71 -22.24
C ILE A 491 -0.20 26.13 -21.77
N CYS A 492 -1.50 26.45 -21.72
CA CYS A 492 -1.98 27.75 -21.23
C CYS A 492 -1.61 27.97 -19.76
N ILE A 493 -1.85 26.97 -18.90
CA ILE A 493 -1.52 27.07 -17.47
C ILE A 493 0.00 27.19 -17.25
N LEU A 494 0.80 26.37 -17.95
CA LEU A 494 2.26 26.47 -17.90
C LEU A 494 2.75 27.86 -18.32
N THR A 495 2.12 28.47 -19.33
CA THR A 495 2.47 29.82 -19.80
C THR A 495 2.07 30.89 -18.80
N TYR A 496 0.92 30.76 -18.15
CA TYR A 496 0.52 31.64 -17.05
C TYR A 496 1.53 31.62 -15.89
N HIS A 497 2.00 30.44 -15.50
CA HIS A 497 2.99 30.30 -14.43
C HIS A 497 4.40 30.74 -14.84
N ASP A 498 4.75 30.70 -16.13
CA ASP A 498 6.05 31.13 -16.67
C ASP A 498 6.03 32.60 -17.17
N ARG A 499 5.00 33.38 -16.83
CA ARG A 499 4.81 34.74 -17.35
C ARG A 499 5.95 35.69 -16.99
N ASP A 500 6.61 35.48 -15.85
CA ASP A 500 7.71 36.35 -15.42
C ASP A 500 9.00 36.09 -16.23
N ASN A 501 9.10 34.94 -16.90
CA ASN A 501 10.21 34.56 -17.80
C ASN A 501 9.78 34.54 -19.29
N CYS A 502 8.64 35.17 -19.63
CA CYS A 502 8.04 35.06 -20.97
C CYS A 502 8.89 35.66 -22.09
N SER A 503 9.84 36.54 -21.77
CA SER A 503 10.75 37.20 -22.72
C SER A 503 11.99 36.37 -23.08
N SER A 504 12.17 35.16 -22.53
CA SER A 504 13.31 34.29 -22.88
C SER A 504 13.20 33.80 -24.33
N GLU A 505 14.33 33.60 -25.02
CA GLU A 505 14.34 33.16 -26.42
C GLU A 505 13.58 31.84 -26.62
N HIS A 506 13.71 30.91 -25.68
CA HIS A 506 12.99 29.63 -25.67
C HIS A 506 11.47 29.80 -25.48
N SER A 507 11.05 30.69 -24.57
CA SER A 507 9.63 30.99 -24.36
C SER A 507 9.00 31.68 -25.57
N MET A 508 9.73 32.59 -26.22
CA MET A 508 9.31 33.22 -27.46
C MET A 508 9.17 32.20 -28.60
N PHE A 509 10.14 31.30 -28.76
CA PHE A 509 10.10 30.24 -29.78
C PHE A 509 8.91 29.29 -29.57
N ALA A 510 8.68 28.84 -28.33
CA ALA A 510 7.55 28.00 -27.97
C ALA A 510 6.21 28.70 -28.25
N ALA A 511 6.08 29.98 -27.90
CA ALA A 511 4.87 30.74 -28.15
C ALA A 511 4.57 30.92 -29.64
N LYS A 512 5.60 31.20 -30.45
CA LYS A 512 5.48 31.27 -31.92
C LYS A 512 4.98 29.94 -32.50
N LYS A 513 5.57 28.82 -32.08
CA LYS A 513 5.16 27.48 -32.53
C LYS A 513 3.74 27.14 -32.09
N PHE A 514 3.38 27.40 -30.84
CA PHE A 514 2.05 27.11 -30.32
C PHE A 514 0.96 27.88 -31.05
N ILE A 515 1.10 29.20 -31.20
CA ILE A 515 0.10 30.04 -31.89
C ILE A 515 -0.09 29.56 -33.33
N GLY A 516 1.01 29.32 -34.08
CA GLY A 516 0.90 28.80 -35.44
C GLY A 516 0.20 27.43 -35.51
N SER A 517 0.45 26.56 -34.53
CA SER A 517 -0.16 25.23 -34.47
C SER A 517 -1.66 25.30 -34.21
N VAL A 518 -2.07 26.14 -33.25
CA VAL A 518 -3.47 26.24 -32.84
C VAL A 518 -4.32 26.91 -33.92
N VAL A 519 -3.77 27.86 -34.65
CA VAL A 519 -4.48 28.50 -35.78
C VAL A 519 -4.76 27.50 -36.88
N GLY A 520 -3.80 26.62 -37.20
CA GLY A 520 -4.02 25.51 -38.13
C GLY A 520 -5.03 24.46 -37.63
N LEU A 521 -5.42 24.49 -36.35
CA LEU A 521 -6.45 23.61 -35.82
C LEU A 521 -7.87 24.15 -35.99
N VAL A 522 -8.05 25.43 -36.32
CA VAL A 522 -9.39 26.01 -36.52
C VAL A 522 -10.17 25.22 -37.56
N ASP A 523 -9.50 24.82 -38.65
CA ASP A 523 -10.07 24.04 -39.75
C ASP A 523 -10.45 22.59 -39.37
N HIS A 524 -9.90 22.08 -38.26
CA HIS A 524 -10.10 20.70 -37.81
C HIS A 524 -11.34 20.53 -36.90
N PHE A 525 -11.94 21.62 -36.41
CA PHE A 525 -13.09 21.58 -35.52
C PHE A 525 -14.37 21.95 -36.27
N CYS A 526 -15.24 20.96 -36.54
CA CYS A 526 -16.50 21.17 -37.26
C CYS A 526 -17.59 21.86 -36.42
N GLU A 527 -17.58 21.66 -35.09
CA GLU A 527 -18.63 22.13 -34.19
C GLU A 527 -18.31 23.51 -33.59
N GLU A 528 -19.30 24.41 -33.59
CA GLU A 528 -19.14 25.81 -33.15
C GLU A 528 -18.69 25.94 -31.69
N TRP A 529 -19.20 25.10 -30.79
CA TRP A 529 -18.80 25.14 -29.37
C TRP A 529 -17.32 24.76 -29.17
N MET A 530 -16.76 23.87 -30.01
CA MET A 530 -15.35 23.50 -29.95
C MET A 530 -14.47 24.69 -30.35
N ARG A 531 -14.85 25.38 -31.44
CA ARG A 531 -14.20 26.62 -31.87
C ARG A 531 -14.26 27.66 -30.76
N ASN A 532 -15.42 27.87 -30.13
CA ASN A 532 -15.58 28.81 -29.02
C ASN A 532 -14.68 28.50 -27.81
N ILE A 533 -14.55 27.23 -27.42
CA ILE A 533 -13.62 26.82 -26.35
C ILE A 533 -12.17 27.11 -26.76
N LEU A 534 -11.80 26.81 -28.01
CA LEU A 534 -10.48 27.07 -28.54
C LEU A 534 -10.16 28.58 -28.52
N MET A 535 -11.11 29.43 -28.94
CA MET A 535 -11.00 30.90 -28.87
C MET A 535 -10.71 31.38 -27.46
N TYR A 536 -11.49 30.89 -26.49
CA TYR A 536 -11.31 31.25 -25.08
C TYR A 536 -9.90 30.89 -24.58
N LEU A 537 -9.42 29.69 -24.90
CA LEU A 537 -8.09 29.23 -24.47
C LEU A 537 -6.96 30.04 -25.11
N ILE A 538 -7.08 30.39 -26.39
CA ILE A 538 -6.09 31.20 -27.09
C ILE A 538 -6.08 32.62 -26.56
N ASN A 539 -7.25 33.24 -26.33
CA ASN A 539 -7.30 34.57 -25.76
C ASN A 539 -6.66 34.61 -24.35
N HIS A 540 -6.92 33.57 -23.57
CA HIS A 540 -6.24 33.38 -22.29
C HIS A 540 -4.73 33.21 -22.46
N TYR A 541 -4.26 32.45 -23.46
CA TYR A 541 -2.85 32.28 -23.75
C TYR A 541 -2.17 33.60 -24.18
N ILE A 542 -2.75 34.31 -25.15
CA ILE A 542 -2.29 35.61 -25.67
C ILE A 542 -2.18 36.62 -24.53
N SER A 543 -3.10 36.55 -23.56
CA SER A 543 -3.09 37.45 -22.41
C SER A 543 -1.88 37.27 -21.48
N ASN A 544 -1.13 36.17 -21.60
CA ASN A 544 -0.02 35.78 -20.71
C ASN A 544 1.35 35.71 -21.40
N ILE A 545 1.47 36.13 -22.67
CA ILE A 545 2.75 36.15 -23.39
C ILE A 545 3.28 37.57 -23.59
N ASP A 546 4.59 37.69 -23.80
CA ASP A 546 5.28 38.97 -24.03
C ASP A 546 4.85 39.60 -25.37
N VAL A 547 4.67 40.92 -25.38
CA VAL A 547 4.27 41.69 -26.57
C VAL A 547 5.29 41.57 -27.71
N SER A 548 6.57 41.37 -27.40
CA SER A 548 7.64 41.14 -28.39
C SER A 548 7.47 39.86 -29.19
N VAL A 549 6.74 38.86 -28.68
CA VAL A 549 6.41 37.62 -29.42
C VAL A 549 5.56 37.95 -30.64
N PHE A 550 4.65 38.94 -30.54
CA PHE A 550 3.77 39.32 -31.63
C PHE A 550 4.56 39.80 -32.84
N LYS A 551 5.59 40.64 -32.65
CA LYS A 551 6.46 41.09 -33.76
C LYS A 551 7.10 39.91 -34.50
N LYS A 552 7.69 38.96 -33.77
CA LYS A 552 8.33 37.76 -34.35
C LYS A 552 7.36 36.78 -35.03
N ILE A 553 6.08 36.80 -34.64
CA ILE A 553 5.04 35.99 -35.26
C ILE A 553 4.73 36.50 -36.69
N PHE A 554 4.67 37.82 -36.86
CA PHE A 554 4.40 38.48 -38.14
C PHE A 554 5.58 38.43 -39.14
N GLU A 555 6.82 38.28 -38.68
CA GLU A 555 8.02 38.29 -39.54
C GLU A 555 8.22 37.04 -40.43
N GLU A 556 7.78 35.83 -40.05
CA GLU A 556 8.22 34.60 -40.76
C GLU A 556 7.13 33.58 -41.17
N ASN A 557 5.96 33.52 -40.52
CA ASN A 557 4.98 32.43 -40.79
C ASN A 557 3.49 32.83 -40.72
N CYS A 558 3.14 33.95 -40.07
CA CYS A 558 1.74 34.40 -39.96
C CYS A 558 1.06 34.59 -41.32
N ALA A 559 1.75 35.25 -42.25
CA ALA A 559 1.25 35.52 -43.58
C ALA A 559 0.85 34.23 -44.33
N LYS A 560 1.59 33.12 -44.15
CA LYS A 560 1.28 31.86 -44.83
C LYS A 560 0.09 31.11 -44.23
N VAL A 561 -0.19 31.30 -42.94
CA VAL A 561 -1.22 30.56 -42.21
C VAL A 561 -2.53 31.36 -42.15
N PHE A 562 -2.47 32.63 -41.76
CA PHE A 562 -3.67 33.45 -41.55
C PHE A 562 -4.22 34.05 -42.84
N LEU A 563 -3.38 34.41 -43.81
CA LEU A 563 -3.85 35.13 -44.99
C LEU A 563 -4.71 34.31 -45.94
N PRO A 564 -4.44 33.01 -46.19
CA PRO A 564 -5.36 32.20 -46.99
C PRO A 564 -6.77 32.15 -46.39
N ILE A 565 -6.87 32.04 -45.05
CA ILE A 565 -8.13 31.98 -44.31
C ILE A 565 -8.79 33.37 -44.22
N LEU A 566 -8.00 34.43 -44.03
CA LEU A 566 -8.49 35.82 -44.02
C LEU A 566 -9.14 36.20 -45.36
N LEU A 567 -8.63 35.66 -46.46
CA LEU A 567 -9.12 35.93 -47.81
C LEU A 567 -10.24 34.97 -48.25
N ASP A 568 -10.57 33.97 -47.45
CA ASP A 568 -11.68 33.05 -47.71
C ASP A 568 -13.01 33.70 -47.30
N ARG A 569 -13.66 34.36 -48.27
CA ARG A 569 -14.75 35.31 -48.01
C ARG A 569 -16.00 34.63 -47.43
N GLN A 570 -16.61 35.26 -46.42
CA GLN A 570 -17.86 34.84 -45.78
C GLN A 570 -17.84 33.45 -45.12
N SER A 571 -16.65 32.90 -44.89
CA SER A 571 -16.47 31.70 -44.07
C SER A 571 -16.56 32.06 -42.59
N GLY A 572 -17.01 31.13 -41.74
CA GLY A 572 -16.95 31.34 -40.30
C GLY A 572 -15.49 31.46 -39.84
N GLU A 573 -14.58 30.81 -40.55
CA GLU A 573 -13.15 30.75 -40.36
C GLU A 573 -12.48 32.12 -40.51
N GLN A 574 -12.94 32.93 -41.48
CA GLN A 574 -12.53 34.33 -41.65
C GLN A 574 -12.84 35.16 -40.39
N GLU A 575 -14.01 34.96 -39.77
CA GLU A 575 -14.42 35.64 -38.53
C GLU A 575 -13.42 35.37 -37.39
N HIS A 576 -13.01 34.11 -37.24
CA HIS A 576 -12.08 33.69 -36.19
C HIS A 576 -10.68 34.28 -36.39
N VAL A 577 -10.16 34.28 -37.63
CA VAL A 577 -8.85 34.90 -37.94
C VAL A 577 -8.86 36.40 -37.66
N ILE A 578 -9.92 37.11 -38.05
CA ILE A 578 -10.05 38.54 -37.77
C ILE A 578 -10.11 38.77 -36.25
N PHE A 579 -10.89 37.96 -35.52
CA PHE A 579 -10.92 38.01 -34.06
C PHE A 579 -9.52 37.84 -33.45
N TYR A 580 -8.74 36.84 -33.89
CA TYR A 580 -7.41 36.60 -33.33
C TYR A 580 -6.47 37.78 -33.56
N LEU A 581 -6.45 38.31 -34.78
CA LEU A 581 -5.60 39.45 -35.12
C LEU A 581 -6.01 40.70 -34.35
N LEU A 582 -7.32 40.94 -34.17
CA LEU A 582 -7.84 42.00 -33.31
C LEU A 582 -7.45 41.82 -31.84
N ALA A 583 -7.58 40.60 -31.29
CA ALA A 583 -7.23 40.31 -29.91
C ALA A 583 -5.73 40.55 -29.65
N ILE A 584 -4.87 40.16 -30.61
CA ILE A 584 -3.43 40.42 -30.56
C ILE A 584 -3.17 41.94 -30.63
N MET A 585 -3.80 42.64 -31.57
CA MET A 585 -3.67 44.09 -31.72
C MET A 585 -4.02 44.81 -30.42
N LYS A 586 -5.24 44.59 -29.91
CA LYS A 586 -5.73 45.24 -28.69
C LYS A 586 -4.80 44.96 -27.50
N LYS A 587 -4.28 43.73 -27.38
CA LYS A 587 -3.30 43.41 -26.32
C LYS A 587 -1.96 44.12 -26.49
N SER A 588 -1.47 44.24 -27.72
CA SER A 588 -0.21 44.94 -28.01
C SER A 588 -0.30 46.46 -27.84
N GLU A 589 -1.50 47.03 -28.01
CA GLU A 589 -1.76 48.48 -27.88
C GLU A 589 -2.23 48.88 -26.47
N ALA A 590 -2.81 47.97 -25.69
CA ALA A 590 -3.35 48.25 -24.37
C ALA A 590 -2.24 48.58 -23.34
N ARG A 591 -2.02 49.88 -23.10
CA ARG A 591 -1.57 50.38 -21.80
C ARG A 591 -2.78 50.40 -20.85
N ASN A 592 -2.88 49.43 -19.94
CA ASN A 592 -3.75 49.45 -18.75
C ASN A 592 -5.20 49.99 -18.95
N SER A 593 -6.01 49.38 -19.81
CA SER A 593 -7.47 49.55 -19.72
C SER A 593 -8.15 48.18 -19.58
N VAL A 594 -8.86 48.03 -18.48
CA VAL A 594 -9.67 46.86 -18.13
C VAL A 594 -11.06 47.10 -18.72
N ASN A 595 -11.59 46.09 -19.41
CA ASN A 595 -12.95 45.98 -19.96
C ASN A 595 -13.25 46.76 -21.24
N GLU A 596 -12.94 46.16 -22.39
CA GLU A 596 -13.74 46.37 -23.61
C GLU A 596 -14.75 45.22 -23.76
N ASN A 597 -16.03 45.57 -23.92
CA ASN A 597 -17.15 44.63 -24.00
C ASN A 597 -17.07 43.75 -25.25
N GLU A 598 -17.39 42.46 -25.11
CA GLU A 598 -17.47 41.44 -26.17
C GLU A 598 -18.36 41.85 -27.37
N TYR A 599 -19.31 42.75 -27.14
CA TYR A 599 -20.20 43.33 -28.15
C TYR A 599 -19.46 44.27 -29.15
N CYS A 600 -18.39 44.93 -28.72
CA CYS A 600 -17.59 45.87 -29.54
C CYS A 600 -16.72 45.13 -30.56
N ILE A 601 -16.19 43.96 -30.18
CA ILE A 601 -15.34 43.14 -31.05
C ILE A 601 -16.15 42.54 -32.21
N LYS A 602 -17.41 42.13 -31.97
CA LYS A 602 -18.27 41.56 -33.02
C LYS A 602 -18.64 42.57 -34.11
N SER A 603 -18.84 43.84 -33.77
CA SER A 603 -19.07 44.89 -34.78
C SER A 603 -17.82 45.17 -35.60
N GLU A 604 -16.64 45.25 -34.97
CA GLU A 604 -15.36 45.45 -35.65
C GLU A 604 -15.04 44.31 -36.63
N ILE A 605 -15.30 43.06 -36.25
CA ILE A 605 -15.09 41.91 -37.14
C ILE A 605 -15.95 42.00 -38.40
N LYS A 606 -17.24 42.33 -38.25
CA LYS A 606 -18.16 42.46 -39.39
C LYS A 606 -17.76 43.60 -40.33
N GLU A 607 -17.27 44.71 -39.78
CA GLU A 607 -16.75 45.81 -40.59
C GLU A 607 -15.50 45.40 -41.39
N ILE A 608 -14.56 44.69 -40.75
CA ILE A 608 -13.36 44.18 -41.43
C ILE A 608 -13.74 43.18 -42.52
N GLN A 609 -14.66 42.24 -42.25
CA GLN A 609 -15.14 41.28 -43.26
C GLN A 609 -15.71 42.01 -44.47
N LYS A 610 -16.63 42.96 -44.25
CA LYS A 610 -17.24 43.77 -45.31
C LYS A 610 -16.20 44.55 -46.10
N SER A 611 -15.21 45.14 -45.44
CA SER A 611 -14.13 45.85 -46.14
C SER A 611 -13.29 44.89 -46.98
N ILE A 612 -13.00 43.66 -46.54
CA ILE A 612 -12.21 42.68 -47.31
C ILE A 612 -12.98 42.12 -48.52
N GLU A 613 -14.31 42.10 -48.51
CA GLU A 613 -15.12 41.48 -49.58
C GLU A 613 -14.79 41.99 -50.99
N SER A 614 -14.46 43.28 -51.13
CA SER A 614 -14.14 43.89 -52.43
C SER A 614 -12.65 43.80 -52.81
N PHE A 615 -11.81 43.15 -52.01
CA PHE A 615 -10.39 43.00 -52.33
C PHE A 615 -10.14 41.88 -53.34
N GLU A 616 -9.62 42.23 -54.52
CA GLU A 616 -9.11 41.27 -55.50
C GLU A 616 -7.58 41.24 -55.49
N ARG A 617 -7.01 40.05 -55.36
CA ARG A 617 -5.56 39.87 -55.31
C ARG A 617 -4.97 40.06 -56.72
N ILE A 618 -4.04 40.99 -56.86
CA ILE A 618 -3.29 41.21 -58.10
C ILE A 618 -2.16 40.17 -58.18
N GLU A 619 -2.02 39.54 -59.35
CA GLU A 619 -1.00 38.53 -59.59
C GLU A 619 0.41 39.15 -59.50
N GLY A 620 1.31 38.54 -58.71
CA GLY A 620 2.67 39.05 -58.49
C GLY A 620 2.86 40.01 -57.31
N THR A 621 1.80 40.41 -56.59
CA THR A 621 1.95 41.19 -55.35
C THR A 621 2.24 40.30 -54.14
N ASP A 622 2.90 40.89 -53.14
CA ASP A 622 3.14 40.19 -51.87
C ASP A 622 1.83 39.85 -51.14
N HIS A 623 1.93 38.95 -50.17
CA HIS A 623 0.76 38.48 -49.42
C HIS A 623 0.12 39.58 -48.55
N MET A 624 0.86 40.65 -48.23
CA MET A 624 0.41 41.73 -47.34
C MET A 624 -0.37 42.83 -48.07
N GLU A 625 -0.54 42.71 -49.40
CA GLU A 625 -1.26 43.70 -50.22
C GLU A 625 -2.71 43.91 -49.77
N VAL A 626 -3.37 42.91 -49.19
CA VAL A 626 -4.72 43.06 -48.62
C VAL A 626 -4.78 44.18 -47.57
N PHE A 627 -3.75 44.30 -46.72
CA PHE A 627 -3.71 45.33 -45.70
C PHE A 627 -3.39 46.71 -46.29
N ARG A 628 -2.50 46.79 -47.30
CA ARG A 628 -2.27 48.06 -48.02
C ARG A 628 -3.53 48.54 -48.72
N TRP A 629 -4.25 47.62 -49.36
CA TRP A 629 -5.52 47.91 -50.01
C TRP A 629 -6.57 48.37 -49.00
N LEU A 630 -6.69 47.73 -47.83
CA LEU A 630 -7.60 48.17 -46.77
C LEU A 630 -7.27 49.59 -46.29
N CYS A 631 -5.99 49.93 -46.13
CA CYS A 631 -5.56 51.29 -45.79
C CYS A 631 -5.95 52.33 -46.86
N ARG A 632 -5.95 51.96 -48.14
CA ARG A 632 -6.28 52.86 -49.26
C ARG A 632 -7.80 52.99 -49.50
N THR A 633 -8.56 51.93 -49.28
CA THR A 633 -9.94 51.83 -49.79
C THR A 633 -11.01 51.86 -48.72
N SER A 634 -10.74 51.40 -47.49
CA SER A 634 -11.71 51.37 -46.40
C SER A 634 -12.12 52.79 -45.97
N GLU A 635 -13.38 52.97 -45.60
CA GLU A 635 -13.90 54.22 -44.99
C GLU A 635 -13.95 54.14 -43.46
N SER A 636 -13.88 52.93 -42.88
CA SER A 636 -13.84 52.74 -41.42
C SER A 636 -12.44 53.02 -40.88
N LYS A 637 -12.36 53.99 -39.95
CA LYS A 637 -11.11 54.35 -39.25
C LYS A 637 -10.53 53.18 -38.47
N ASP A 638 -11.39 52.32 -37.90
CA ASP A 638 -10.96 51.17 -37.11
C ASP A 638 -10.36 50.07 -38.00
N VAL A 639 -10.92 49.84 -39.19
CA VAL A 639 -10.35 48.93 -40.19
C VAL A 639 -8.99 49.43 -40.70
N ILE A 640 -8.86 50.74 -40.97
CA ILE A 640 -7.57 51.34 -41.38
C ILE A 640 -6.54 51.20 -40.26
N LYS A 641 -6.94 51.47 -39.00
CA LYS A 641 -6.08 51.33 -37.83
C LYS A 641 -5.58 49.90 -37.69
N TRP A 642 -6.47 48.92 -37.82
CA TRP A 642 -6.13 47.49 -37.77
C TRP A 642 -5.18 47.08 -38.90
N ALA A 643 -5.47 47.48 -40.13
CA ALA A 643 -4.62 47.16 -41.28
C ALA A 643 -3.23 47.80 -41.17
N ARG A 644 -3.13 49.06 -40.73
CA ARG A 644 -1.86 49.74 -40.43
C ARG A 644 -1.08 49.01 -39.33
N TRP A 645 -1.76 48.57 -38.28
CA TRP A 645 -1.12 47.79 -37.21
C TRP A 645 -0.55 46.46 -37.74
N CYS A 646 -1.28 45.73 -38.59
CA CYS A 646 -0.80 44.50 -39.21
C CYS A 646 0.45 44.74 -40.08
N LEU A 647 0.46 45.80 -40.89
CA LEU A 647 1.62 46.17 -41.73
C LEU A 647 2.83 46.52 -40.87
N LYS A 648 2.67 47.44 -39.92
CA LYS A 648 3.73 47.89 -39.00
C LYS A 648 4.33 46.76 -38.19
N THR A 649 3.50 45.84 -37.70
CA THR A 649 3.94 44.69 -36.89
C THR A 649 4.69 43.65 -37.73
N SER A 650 4.48 43.64 -39.05
CA SER A 650 5.19 42.79 -40.00
C SER A 650 6.51 43.40 -40.52
N GLY A 651 6.92 44.56 -40.00
CA GLY A 651 8.11 45.29 -40.46
C GLY A 651 7.94 45.99 -41.80
N LEU A 652 6.70 46.14 -42.29
CA LEU A 652 6.37 46.85 -43.52
C LEU A 652 5.78 48.21 -43.16
N GLU A 653 6.44 49.30 -43.58
CA GLU A 653 5.87 50.64 -43.51
C GLU A 653 5.18 50.98 -44.83
N LEU A 654 4.07 51.73 -44.75
CA LEU A 654 3.47 52.35 -45.93
C LEU A 654 4.44 53.43 -46.42
N LEU A 655 4.79 53.40 -47.71
CA LEU A 655 5.63 54.45 -48.31
C LEU A 655 4.86 55.77 -48.30
N GLU A 656 5.54 56.87 -47.94
CA GLU A 656 4.97 58.23 -48.00
C GLU A 656 4.40 58.49 -49.40
N GLY A 657 3.09 58.75 -49.48
CA GLY A 657 2.36 58.97 -50.74
C GLY A 657 1.24 57.96 -51.05
N GLU A 658 1.08 56.90 -50.25
CA GLU A 658 -0.02 55.92 -50.41
C GLU A 658 -1.27 56.21 -49.58
N GLU A 659 -1.38 57.39 -48.95
CA GLU A 659 -2.50 57.77 -48.08
C GLU A 659 -3.65 58.45 -48.84
N LYS A 660 -4.91 58.16 -48.46
CA LYS A 660 -6.02 59.10 -48.68
C LYS A 660 -5.79 60.27 -47.74
N GLU A 661 -5.64 61.48 -48.28
CA GLU A 661 -5.53 62.74 -47.52
C GLU A 661 -6.65 62.83 -46.46
N GLU A 662 -6.28 63.02 -45.19
CA GLU A 662 -7.20 63.46 -44.14
C GLU A 662 -7.76 64.84 -44.53
N TYR A 663 -9.04 64.89 -44.92
CA TYR A 663 -9.76 66.15 -45.03
C TYR A 663 -9.94 66.76 -43.62
N GLY A 664 -9.51 68.02 -43.51
CA GLY A 664 -9.26 68.70 -42.24
C GLY A 664 -10.49 69.14 -41.45
N GLU A 665 -10.23 69.44 -40.18
CA GLU A 665 -11.01 70.41 -39.41
C GLU A 665 -10.20 71.70 -39.25
N VAL A 666 -10.78 72.78 -39.76
CA VAL A 666 -10.26 74.14 -39.75
C VAL A 666 -10.67 74.86 -38.46
N ASN A 667 -9.66 75.39 -37.77
CA ASN A 667 -9.59 76.62 -36.97
C ASN A 667 -10.86 77.25 -36.36
N LYS A 668 -10.78 77.54 -35.05
CA LYS A 668 -11.16 78.84 -34.49
C LYS A 668 -9.99 79.47 -33.71
N SER A 669 -9.25 80.28 -34.46
CA SER A 669 -8.69 81.61 -34.14
C SER A 669 -8.72 82.15 -32.70
N ASN A 670 -7.51 82.60 -32.33
CA ASN A 670 -7.14 83.94 -31.83
C ASN A 670 -7.05 84.22 -30.31
N GLU A 671 -5.79 84.47 -29.92
CA GLU A 671 -5.27 85.70 -29.28
C GLU A 671 -5.92 86.19 -27.98
N HIS A 672 -5.15 86.21 -26.88
CA HIS A 672 -4.53 87.46 -26.42
C HIS A 672 -3.50 87.24 -25.31
N GLU A 673 -2.44 88.04 -25.41
CA GLU A 673 -1.41 88.30 -24.41
C GLU A 673 -1.95 89.03 -23.17
N GLN A 674 -1.18 88.85 -22.08
CA GLN A 674 -0.74 89.86 -21.10
C GLN A 674 -1.53 90.14 -19.80
N GLU A 675 -0.67 90.19 -18.76
CA GLU A 675 -0.70 90.93 -17.50
C GLU A 675 -1.29 90.29 -16.23
N LYS A 676 -0.36 90.09 -15.26
CA LYS A 676 -0.32 90.60 -13.87
C LYS A 676 -1.63 90.51 -13.05
N ASP A 677 -1.63 90.04 -11.80
CA ASP A 677 -0.82 90.57 -10.70
C ASP A 677 -1.02 89.71 -9.43
N GLU A 678 -0.13 89.95 -8.46
CA GLU A 678 -0.35 89.82 -7.00
C GLU A 678 -0.38 88.44 -6.30
N GLN A 679 0.81 88.09 -5.78
CA GLN A 679 1.00 87.53 -4.43
C GLN A 679 0.40 88.48 -3.36
N PRO A 680 -0.02 87.99 -2.16
CA PRO A 680 1.00 87.84 -1.11
C PRO A 680 0.79 86.74 -0.06
N ASP A 681 1.95 86.32 0.47
CA ASP A 681 2.23 86.07 1.89
C ASP A 681 1.46 84.99 2.67
N ALA A 682 2.17 83.94 3.09
CA ALA A 682 2.89 83.93 4.37
C ALA A 682 3.10 82.50 4.92
N LYS A 683 4.38 82.15 5.07
CA LYS A 683 5.00 81.46 6.22
C LYS A 683 4.05 80.92 7.31
N ARG A 684 4.18 79.62 7.59
CA ARG A 684 4.62 79.01 8.88
C ARG A 684 4.34 77.50 8.83
N ARG A 685 5.38 76.66 8.77
CA ARG A 685 6.11 76.02 9.89
C ARG A 685 5.64 74.58 10.15
N ARG A 686 6.63 73.69 10.00
CA ARG A 686 7.01 72.54 10.82
C ARG A 686 6.26 71.21 10.67
N VAL A 687 7.08 70.18 10.34
CA VAL A 687 7.29 68.89 11.03
C VAL A 687 5.98 68.11 11.30
N GLU A 688 5.70 66.97 10.68
CA GLU A 688 6.51 65.73 10.54
C GLU A 688 6.43 65.10 9.14
#